data_AF-A0A378SVA7-F1
#
_entry.id   AF-A0A378SVA7-F1
#
_cell.length_a   1.000
_cell.length_b   1.000
_cell.length_c   1.000
_cell.angle_alpha   90.00
_cell.angle_beta   90.00
_cell.angle_gamma   90.00
#
_symmetry.space_group_name_H-M   'P 1'
#
loop_
_entity.id
_entity.type
_entity.pdbx_description
1 polymer ?
#
loop_
_entity_poly.entity_id
_entity_poly.type
_entity_poly.pdbx_seq_one_letter_code
_entity_poly.pdbx_strand_id
1 'polypeptide(L)'
;MFERFTDRARRVVVLAQEEARMLNHNYIGTEHILLGLIHEGEGVAAKSLESLGISLEGVRSQVEEIIGQGQQAPSGHIPFTPRAKKVLELSLREALQLGHNYIGTEHILLGLIREGEGVAAQVLVKLGAELTRVRQQVIQLLSGYQGKETAEAGTGGRGGEAGNPSTSLVLDQFGRNLTAAAMEGKLDPVIGREKEIERVMQVLSRRTKNNPVLIGEPGVGKTAVVEGLAQAIVHGDVPETLKDKQLYTLDLGSLVAGSRYRGDFEERLKKVLKEINTRGDIILFIDELHTLVGAGAAEGAIDAASILKPKLARGELQTIGATTLDEYRKYIEKDAALERRFQPVQVGEPTVAHTIEILKGLRDRYEAHHRVSITDGAIAAAATLADRYINDRFLPDKAIDLIDEAGARMRIRRMTAPPDLREFDEKIADARREKESAIDAQDFEKAASLRDKEKQLVAQRAEREKQWRSGDLDVVAEVDDEQIAEVLGNWTGIPVFKLTEEETTRLLRMEDELHKRIIGQEDAVKAVSKAIRRTRAGLKDPKRPSGSFIFAGPSGVGKTELSKALANFLFGDDDALIQIDMGEFHDRFTASRLFGAPPGYVGYEEGGQLTEKVRRKPFSVVLFDEIEKAHQEIYNSLLQVLEDGRLTDGQGRTVDFKNTVLIFTSNLGTSDISKAVGLGFTQGGGENNYERMKQKVHDELKKHFRPEFLNRIDDIIVFHQLTQDEIIQMVDLMIGRVGNQLKAKDMAMELTPKAKALLAKRGFDPVLGARPLRRTIQREIEDQLSEKILFEELGPGQLVTVDVENWDGEGQGEDAVFTFSGARKPVEVAEPDLAQAGAGGAGPAAE
;
A
#
# COMPACT_ATOMS: atom_id res chain seq x y z
N MET A 1 6.13 -28.73 6.67
CA MET A 1 5.91 -28.86 8.13
C MET A 1 7.17 -29.30 8.86
N PHE A 2 7.84 -30.39 8.43
CA PHE A 2 9.04 -30.94 9.11
C PHE A 2 10.31 -30.06 9.10
N GLU A 3 10.39 -29.05 8.23
CA GLU A 3 11.53 -28.10 8.20
C GLU A 3 11.67 -27.30 9.51
N ARG A 4 10.55 -27.01 10.18
CA ARG A 4 10.54 -26.29 11.47
C ARG A 4 10.78 -27.18 12.68
N PHE A 5 10.87 -28.51 12.51
CA PHE A 5 11.08 -29.43 13.63
C PHE A 5 12.56 -29.39 14.04
N THR A 6 12.82 -29.37 15.36
CA THR A 6 14.16 -29.61 15.88
C THR A 6 14.59 -31.04 15.58
N ASP A 7 15.89 -31.34 15.65
CA ASP A 7 16.38 -32.70 15.38
C ASP A 7 15.80 -33.73 16.35
N ARG A 8 15.59 -33.33 17.63
CA ARG A 8 14.87 -34.16 18.62
C ARG A 8 13.41 -34.39 18.23
N ALA A 9 12.70 -33.35 17.78
CA ALA A 9 11.31 -33.48 17.32
C ALA A 9 11.19 -34.36 16.06
N ARG A 10 12.15 -34.32 15.14
CA ARG A 10 12.21 -35.25 14.00
C ARG A 10 12.44 -36.68 14.47
N ARG A 11 13.34 -36.88 15.43
CA ARG A 11 13.62 -38.19 16.03
C ARG A 11 12.36 -38.79 16.68
N VAL A 12 11.57 -38.00 17.41
CA VAL A 12 10.28 -38.44 17.98
C VAL A 12 9.35 -39.05 16.92
N VAL A 13 9.30 -38.46 15.73
CA VAL A 13 8.43 -38.94 14.65
C VAL A 13 8.94 -40.27 14.07
N VAL A 14 10.27 -40.43 13.96
CA VAL A 14 10.89 -41.70 13.56
C VAL A 14 10.63 -42.77 14.61
N LEU A 15 10.80 -42.46 15.89
CA LEU A 15 10.53 -43.37 17.00
C LEU A 15 9.05 -43.77 17.06
N ALA A 16 8.13 -42.85 16.77
CA ALA A 16 6.70 -43.16 16.66
C ALA A 16 6.41 -44.18 15.55
N GLN A 17 7.14 -44.10 14.43
CA GLN A 17 7.04 -45.08 13.34
C GLN A 17 7.63 -46.45 13.73
N GLU A 18 8.71 -46.47 14.51
CA GLU A 18 9.30 -47.70 15.05
C GLU A 18 8.37 -48.39 16.05
N GLU A 19 7.75 -47.63 16.96
CA GLU A 19 6.78 -48.15 17.93
C GLU A 19 5.52 -48.69 17.22
N ALA A 20 5.05 -48.03 16.15
CA ALA A 20 3.97 -48.56 15.32
C ALA A 20 4.32 -49.90 14.67
N ARG A 21 5.57 -50.07 14.22
CA ARG A 21 6.06 -51.36 13.69
C ARG A 21 6.15 -52.43 14.77
N MET A 22 6.66 -52.10 15.95
CA MET A 22 6.77 -53.05 17.06
C MET A 22 5.40 -53.55 17.52
N LEU A 23 4.39 -52.67 17.53
CA LEU A 23 3.01 -53.02 17.89
C LEU A 23 2.21 -53.63 16.72
N ASN A 24 2.83 -53.83 15.55
CA ASN A 24 2.20 -54.28 14.31
C ASN A 24 1.02 -53.40 13.85
N HIS A 25 1.04 -52.11 14.16
CA HIS A 25 0.03 -51.14 13.74
C HIS A 25 0.35 -50.58 12.36
N ASN A 26 -0.58 -50.71 11.42
CA ASN A 26 -0.43 -50.23 10.04
C ASN A 26 -0.70 -48.72 9.86
N TYR A 27 -0.74 -47.95 10.97
CA TYR A 27 -0.91 -46.50 10.99
C TYR A 27 -0.10 -45.89 12.14
N ILE A 28 0.22 -44.59 12.04
CA ILE A 28 0.80 -43.80 13.15
C ILE A 28 -0.31 -42.94 13.76
N GLY A 29 -0.74 -43.35 14.96
CA GLY A 29 -1.74 -42.66 15.78
C GLY A 29 -1.15 -41.73 16.84
N THR A 30 -1.99 -41.13 17.68
CA THR A 30 -1.53 -40.20 18.73
C THR A 30 -0.74 -40.94 19.81
N GLU A 31 -1.12 -42.18 20.12
CA GLU A 31 -0.44 -43.11 21.02
C GLU A 31 1.00 -43.40 20.61
N HIS A 32 1.25 -43.49 19.31
CA HIS A 32 2.58 -43.74 18.77
C HIS A 32 3.46 -42.50 18.90
N ILE A 33 2.89 -41.31 18.69
CA ILE A 33 3.59 -40.04 18.92
C ILE A 33 3.94 -39.90 20.41
N LEU A 34 3.02 -40.28 21.32
CA LEU A 34 3.29 -40.28 22.76
C LEU A 34 4.43 -41.25 23.13
N LEU A 35 4.41 -42.47 22.59
CA LEU A 35 5.50 -43.43 22.78
C LEU A 35 6.83 -42.88 22.24
N GLY A 36 6.82 -42.27 21.05
CA GLY A 36 8.00 -41.65 20.45
C GLY A 36 8.57 -40.50 21.28
N LEU A 37 7.71 -39.70 21.95
CA LEU A 37 8.14 -38.62 22.84
C LEU A 37 8.86 -39.14 24.08
N ILE A 38 8.36 -40.22 24.68
CA ILE A 38 8.96 -40.81 25.88
C ILE A 38 10.23 -41.59 25.51
N HIS A 39 10.21 -42.28 24.36
CA HIS A 39 11.36 -43.05 23.86
C HIS A 39 12.56 -42.15 23.54
N GLU A 40 12.34 -40.89 23.13
CA GLU A 40 13.43 -39.93 22.89
C GLU A 40 14.23 -39.61 24.17
N GLY A 41 13.59 -39.69 25.35
CA GLY A 41 14.22 -39.74 26.68
C GLY A 41 14.82 -38.43 27.21
N GLU A 42 15.48 -37.64 26.37
CA GLU A 42 16.23 -36.44 26.81
C GLU A 42 15.44 -35.13 26.71
N GLY A 43 14.42 -35.10 25.86
CA GLY A 43 13.60 -33.95 25.54
C GLY A 43 12.71 -33.50 26.70
N VAL A 44 12.28 -32.24 26.62
CA VAL A 44 11.43 -31.61 27.64
C VAL A 44 10.12 -32.39 27.81
N ALA A 45 9.57 -32.95 26.73
CA ALA A 45 8.38 -33.79 26.81
C ALA A 45 8.62 -35.10 27.60
N ALA A 46 9.72 -35.81 27.33
CA ALA A 46 10.07 -37.03 28.05
C ALA A 46 10.25 -36.77 29.54
N LYS A 47 11.05 -35.74 29.89
CA LYS A 47 11.29 -35.32 31.28
C LYS A 47 10.02 -34.87 32.00
N SER A 48 9.11 -34.19 31.29
CA SER A 48 7.82 -33.79 31.86
C SER A 48 6.98 -34.99 32.24
N LEU A 49 6.90 -36.01 31.37
CA LEU A 49 6.15 -37.23 31.60
C LEU A 49 6.80 -38.11 32.68
N GLU A 50 8.13 -38.23 32.67
CA GLU A 50 8.89 -38.95 33.69
C GLU A 50 8.70 -38.34 35.10
N SER A 51 8.70 -37.00 35.20
CA SER A 51 8.45 -36.31 36.48
C SER A 51 7.05 -36.53 37.05
N LEU A 52 6.11 -37.00 36.21
CA LEU A 52 4.75 -37.38 36.60
C LEU A 52 4.61 -38.89 36.84
N GLY A 53 5.72 -39.64 36.81
CA GLY A 53 5.74 -41.09 37.03
C GLY A 53 5.31 -41.92 35.82
N ILE A 54 5.27 -41.33 34.62
CA ILE A 54 4.84 -42.00 33.40
C ILE A 54 6.06 -42.59 32.70
N SER A 55 6.18 -43.93 32.73
CA SER A 55 7.27 -44.65 32.09
C SER A 55 6.90 -45.15 30.68
N LEU A 56 7.92 -45.37 29.83
CA LEU A 56 7.74 -45.91 28.48
C LEU A 56 7.02 -47.27 28.48
N GLU A 57 7.42 -48.17 29.38
CA GLU A 57 6.80 -49.49 29.54
C GLU A 57 5.34 -49.39 29.99
N GLY A 58 5.03 -48.46 30.90
CA GLY A 58 3.67 -48.20 31.36
C GLY A 58 2.76 -47.70 30.23
N VAL A 59 3.26 -46.77 29.40
CA VAL A 59 2.52 -46.30 28.22
C VAL A 59 2.36 -47.41 27.19
N ARG A 60 3.39 -48.20 26.90
CA ARG A 60 3.32 -49.29 25.93
C ARG A 60 2.28 -50.35 26.33
N SER A 61 2.29 -50.77 27.60
CA SER A 61 1.30 -51.71 28.13
C SER A 61 -0.14 -51.17 28.03
N GLN A 62 -0.35 -49.88 28.31
CA GLN A 62 -1.68 -49.27 28.18
C GLN A 62 -2.12 -49.11 26.72
N VAL A 63 -1.21 -48.84 25.80
CA VAL A 63 -1.50 -48.80 24.37
C VAL A 63 -1.90 -50.19 23.86
N GLU A 64 -1.19 -51.25 24.26
CA GLU A 64 -1.54 -52.63 23.94
C GLU A 64 -2.88 -53.05 24.56
N GLU A 65 -3.21 -52.59 25.76
CA GLU A 65 -4.50 -52.87 26.41
C GLU A 65 -5.68 -52.21 25.67
N ILE A 66 -5.50 -50.98 25.17
CA ILE A 66 -6.57 -50.21 24.53
C ILE A 66 -6.75 -50.60 23.05
N ILE A 67 -5.66 -50.77 22.30
CA ILE A 67 -5.70 -51.00 20.84
C ILE A 67 -5.45 -52.47 20.48
N GLY A 68 -4.72 -53.23 21.31
CA GLY A 68 -4.21 -54.57 20.99
C GLY A 68 -2.87 -54.53 20.25
N GLN A 69 -2.34 -55.71 19.90
CA GLN A 69 -1.25 -55.86 18.93
C GLN A 69 -1.82 -56.26 17.57
N GLY A 70 -1.29 -55.70 16.48
CA GLY A 70 -1.68 -56.07 15.12
C GLY A 70 -1.21 -57.47 14.71
N GLN A 71 -1.86 -58.03 13.68
CA GLN A 71 -1.63 -59.43 13.24
C GLN A 71 -0.35 -59.61 12.41
N GLN A 72 0.12 -58.57 11.71
CA GLN A 72 1.31 -58.62 10.86
C GLN A 72 2.05 -57.28 10.88
N ALA A 73 3.38 -57.33 10.89
CA ALA A 73 4.21 -56.13 10.79
C ALA A 73 4.00 -55.44 9.43
N PRO A 74 3.66 -54.15 9.39
CA PRO A 74 3.43 -53.43 8.14
C PRO A 74 4.72 -53.29 7.32
N SER A 75 4.67 -53.72 6.05
CA SER A 75 5.75 -53.52 5.08
C SER A 75 5.61 -52.18 4.35
N GLY A 76 6.64 -51.34 4.37
CA GLY A 76 6.67 -50.06 3.64
C GLY A 76 6.36 -48.82 4.50
N HIS A 77 5.77 -47.79 3.87
CA HIS A 77 5.47 -46.50 4.49
C HIS A 77 4.17 -46.57 5.31
N ILE A 78 4.23 -46.19 6.59
CA ILE A 78 3.09 -46.21 7.52
C ILE A 78 2.48 -44.80 7.58
N PRO A 79 1.21 -44.60 7.17
CA PRO A 79 0.60 -43.28 7.15
C PRO A 79 0.17 -42.80 8.56
N PHE A 80 0.20 -41.48 8.77
CA PHE A 80 -0.40 -40.85 9.97
C PHE A 80 -1.92 -40.84 9.89
N THR A 81 -2.59 -41.09 11.02
CA THR A 81 -4.04 -40.90 11.15
C THR A 81 -4.40 -39.40 11.12
N PRO A 82 -5.65 -39.03 10.79
CA PRO A 82 -6.09 -37.64 10.84
C PRO A 82 -5.86 -36.96 12.19
N ARG A 83 -6.07 -37.68 13.31
CA ARG A 83 -5.80 -37.18 14.66
C ARG A 83 -4.31 -36.97 14.92
N ALA A 84 -3.44 -37.88 14.46
CA ALA A 84 -1.98 -37.71 14.55
C ALA A 84 -1.49 -36.50 13.74
N LYS A 85 -2.02 -36.29 12.52
CA LYS A 85 -1.75 -35.06 11.75
C LYS A 85 -2.22 -33.81 12.50
N LYS A 86 -3.39 -33.89 13.16
CA LYS A 86 -3.92 -32.78 13.93
C LYS A 86 -3.03 -32.39 15.11
N VAL A 87 -2.46 -33.36 15.81
CA VAL A 87 -1.48 -33.14 16.87
C VAL A 87 -0.27 -32.35 16.37
N LEU A 88 0.28 -32.72 15.20
CA LEU A 88 1.42 -32.01 14.61
C LEU A 88 1.04 -30.58 14.18
N GLU A 89 -0.17 -30.36 13.65
CA GLU A 89 -0.67 -29.00 13.39
C GLU A 89 -0.82 -28.17 14.68
N LEU A 90 -1.34 -28.77 15.74
CA LEU A 90 -1.52 -28.09 17.04
C LEU A 90 -0.17 -27.78 17.69
N SER A 91 0.84 -28.65 17.51
CA SER A 91 2.20 -28.40 17.99
C SER A 91 2.81 -27.13 17.39
N LEU A 92 2.54 -26.87 16.11
CA LEU A 92 2.97 -25.63 15.45
C LEU A 92 2.29 -24.40 16.06
N ARG A 93 1.00 -24.50 16.39
CA ARG A 93 0.27 -23.39 17.04
C ARG A 93 0.80 -23.11 18.45
N GLU A 94 1.10 -24.16 19.22
CA GLU A 94 1.70 -24.01 20.56
C GLU A 94 3.09 -23.37 20.48
N ALA A 95 3.93 -23.77 19.51
CA ALA A 95 5.22 -23.13 19.28
C ALA A 95 5.08 -21.63 18.98
N LEU A 96 4.18 -21.26 18.07
CA LEU A 96 3.94 -19.85 17.74
C LEU A 96 3.37 -19.06 18.93
N GLN A 97 2.49 -19.65 19.74
CA GLN A 97 1.95 -19.01 20.94
C GLN A 97 3.01 -18.76 22.02
N LEU A 98 4.03 -19.62 22.08
CA LEU A 98 5.19 -19.46 22.96
C LEU A 98 6.28 -18.57 22.34
N GLY A 99 6.08 -18.03 21.14
CA GLY A 99 7.07 -17.20 20.44
C GLY A 99 8.24 -17.98 19.85
N HIS A 100 8.14 -19.32 19.78
CA HIS A 100 9.18 -20.17 19.21
C HIS A 100 8.97 -20.35 17.70
N ASN A 101 10.03 -20.09 16.92
CA ASN A 101 10.05 -20.27 15.46
C ASN A 101 10.37 -21.71 15.02
N TYR A 102 10.50 -22.64 15.97
CA TYR A 102 10.76 -24.06 15.78
C TYR A 102 9.76 -24.91 16.56
N ILE A 103 9.63 -26.19 16.20
CA ILE A 103 8.80 -27.19 16.90
C ILE A 103 9.73 -28.19 17.58
N GLY A 104 9.84 -28.08 18.90
CA GLY A 104 10.52 -29.04 19.76
C GLY A 104 9.58 -30.09 20.38
N THR A 105 10.14 -30.98 21.20
CA THR A 105 9.41 -32.10 21.83
C THR A 105 8.25 -31.65 22.72
N GLU A 106 8.45 -30.57 23.47
CA GLU A 106 7.48 -29.88 24.32
C GLU A 106 6.23 -29.46 23.54
N HIS A 107 6.40 -28.95 22.33
CA HIS A 107 5.31 -28.47 21.51
C HIS A 107 4.47 -29.63 20.98
N ILE A 108 5.11 -30.75 20.64
CA ILE A 108 4.42 -31.98 20.23
C ILE A 108 3.57 -32.52 21.40
N LEU A 109 4.11 -32.52 22.62
CA LEU A 109 3.37 -32.95 23.80
C LEU A 109 2.19 -31.99 24.13
N LEU A 110 2.40 -30.68 24.02
CA LEU A 110 1.32 -29.70 24.17
C LEU A 110 0.24 -29.86 23.09
N GLY A 111 0.64 -30.21 21.86
CA GLY A 111 -0.25 -30.55 20.76
C GLY A 111 -1.10 -31.79 21.03
N LEU A 112 -0.51 -32.83 21.64
CA LEU A 112 -1.22 -34.05 22.08
C LEU A 112 -2.26 -33.71 23.16
N ILE A 113 -1.87 -32.93 24.16
CA ILE A 113 -2.76 -32.52 25.26
C ILE A 113 -3.94 -31.69 24.74
N ARG A 114 -3.67 -30.79 23.79
CA ARG A 114 -4.70 -29.92 23.20
C ARG A 114 -5.66 -30.66 22.27
N GLU A 115 -5.21 -31.74 21.63
CA GLU A 115 -6.09 -32.61 20.86
C GLU A 115 -7.06 -33.37 21.80
N GLY A 116 -6.58 -33.82 22.95
CA GLY A 116 -7.36 -34.16 24.15
C GLY A 116 -8.29 -35.38 24.08
N GLU A 117 -8.61 -35.86 22.88
CA GLU A 117 -9.60 -36.91 22.65
C GLU A 117 -9.00 -38.20 22.07
N GLY A 118 -7.78 -38.16 21.55
CA GLY A 118 -7.09 -39.30 20.97
C GLY A 118 -6.60 -40.32 21.99
N VAL A 119 -6.11 -41.47 21.50
CA VAL A 119 -5.68 -42.59 22.36
C VAL A 119 -4.54 -42.18 23.31
N ALA A 120 -3.61 -41.32 22.88
CA ALA A 120 -2.60 -40.75 23.77
C ALA A 120 -3.19 -40.05 25.01
N ALA A 121 -4.27 -39.27 24.84
CA ALA A 121 -4.92 -38.59 25.94
C ALA A 121 -5.57 -39.60 26.90
N GLN A 122 -6.21 -40.64 26.36
CA GLN A 122 -6.80 -41.73 27.16
C GLN A 122 -5.73 -42.50 27.95
N VAL A 123 -4.58 -42.80 27.33
CA VAL A 123 -3.45 -43.48 27.99
C VAL A 123 -2.90 -42.64 29.12
N LEU A 124 -2.68 -41.34 28.91
CA LEU A 124 -2.23 -40.42 29.96
C LEU A 124 -3.21 -40.38 31.14
N VAL A 125 -4.52 -40.29 30.86
CA VAL A 125 -5.56 -40.29 31.90
C VAL A 125 -5.60 -41.62 32.66
N LYS A 126 -5.51 -42.77 31.98
CA LYS A 126 -5.45 -44.09 32.63
C LYS A 126 -4.23 -44.27 33.53
N LEU A 127 -3.09 -43.68 33.15
CA LEU A 127 -1.86 -43.66 33.95
C LEU A 127 -1.90 -42.63 35.10
N GLY A 128 -3.05 -42.00 35.35
CA GLY A 128 -3.25 -41.07 36.46
C GLY A 128 -2.75 -39.64 36.18
N ALA A 129 -2.43 -39.32 34.92
CA ALA A 129 -1.98 -37.99 34.53
C ALA A 129 -3.15 -37.12 34.07
N GLU A 130 -3.47 -36.08 34.84
CA GLU A 130 -4.42 -35.06 34.41
C GLU A 130 -3.77 -34.17 33.34
N LEU A 131 -4.39 -34.08 32.16
CA LEU A 131 -3.85 -33.36 31.00
C LEU A 131 -3.48 -31.90 31.31
N THR A 132 -4.28 -31.22 32.15
CA THR A 132 -4.01 -29.85 32.62
C THR A 132 -2.69 -29.77 33.40
N ARG A 133 -2.41 -30.77 34.23
CA ARG A 133 -1.18 -30.86 35.03
C ARG A 133 0.04 -31.17 34.17
N VAL A 134 -0.11 -32.04 33.16
CA VAL A 134 0.97 -32.30 32.19
C VAL A 134 1.35 -31.02 31.46
N ARG A 135 0.36 -30.22 31.02
CA ARG A 135 0.60 -28.93 30.36
C ARG A 135 1.34 -27.95 31.26
N GLN A 136 0.92 -27.82 32.52
CA GLN A 136 1.58 -26.93 33.49
C GLN A 136 3.05 -27.34 33.71
N GLN A 137 3.31 -28.64 33.82
CA GLN A 137 4.67 -29.17 34.01
C GLN A 137 5.59 -28.85 32.82
N VAL A 138 5.10 -29.02 31.59
CA VAL A 138 5.85 -28.68 30.38
C VAL A 138 6.19 -27.19 30.35
N ILE A 139 5.23 -26.31 30.65
CA ILE A 139 5.44 -24.85 30.70
C ILE A 139 6.45 -24.49 31.79
N GLN A 140 6.38 -25.14 32.95
CA GLN A 140 7.32 -24.89 34.05
C GLN A 140 8.76 -25.30 33.70
N LEU A 141 8.95 -26.44 33.04
CA LEU A 141 10.28 -26.89 32.59
C LEU A 141 10.82 -26.00 31.47
N LEU A 142 9.96 -25.47 30.59
CA LEU A 142 10.37 -24.52 29.55
C LEU A 142 10.89 -23.20 30.13
N SER A 143 10.22 -22.65 31.13
CA SER A 143 10.67 -21.43 31.82
C SER A 143 12.01 -21.61 32.56
N GLY A 144 12.35 -22.85 32.95
CA GLY A 144 13.63 -23.18 33.59
C GLY A 144 14.78 -23.49 32.62
N TYR A 145 14.48 -23.89 31.37
CA TYR A 145 15.49 -24.36 30.39
C TYR A 145 16.04 -23.28 29.45
N GLN A 146 15.48 -22.06 29.41
CA GLN A 146 16.00 -20.96 28.58
C GLN A 146 17.45 -20.54 28.92
N GLY A 147 18.07 -21.10 29.98
CA GLY A 147 19.43 -20.78 30.41
C GLY A 147 20.56 -21.72 29.91
N LYS A 148 20.29 -22.85 29.25
CA LYS A 148 21.37 -23.76 28.78
C LYS A 148 20.92 -24.62 27.59
N GLU A 149 21.14 -24.13 26.37
CA GLU A 149 21.54 -25.00 25.27
C GLU A 149 22.82 -24.44 24.62
N THR A 150 23.81 -25.32 24.60
CA THR A 150 25.21 -25.17 24.27
C THR A 150 25.44 -25.13 22.76
N ALA A 151 26.10 -24.08 22.29
CA ALA A 151 26.87 -24.14 21.05
C ALA A 151 28.28 -24.67 21.39
N GLU A 152 28.56 -25.93 21.04
CA GLU A 152 29.91 -26.47 21.01
C GLU A 152 30.46 -26.39 19.57
N ALA A 153 31.49 -25.56 19.37
CA ALA A 153 32.70 -25.90 18.60
C ALA A 153 33.65 -24.68 18.57
N GLY A 154 34.82 -24.80 19.22
CA GLY A 154 35.89 -23.80 19.13
C GLY A 154 36.83 -23.79 20.33
N THR A 155 37.78 -24.72 20.36
CA THR A 155 38.86 -24.87 21.35
C THR A 155 39.83 -23.68 21.38
N GLY A 156 40.24 -23.23 22.59
CA GLY A 156 41.60 -22.72 22.81
C GLY A 156 41.80 -21.49 23.69
N GLY A 157 41.75 -21.67 25.01
CA GLY A 157 42.59 -21.06 26.08
C GLY A 157 43.08 -19.61 26.03
N ARG A 158 42.70 -18.82 27.05
CA ARG A 158 43.59 -18.32 28.14
C ARG A 158 42.81 -17.35 29.04
N GLY A 159 43.06 -17.45 30.34
CA GLY A 159 42.33 -16.74 31.39
C GLY A 159 42.48 -15.21 31.38
N GLY A 160 41.43 -14.57 31.86
CA GLY A 160 41.40 -13.18 32.29
C GLY A 160 40.16 -12.99 33.17
N GLU A 161 40.39 -12.82 34.48
CA GLU A 161 39.38 -12.33 35.41
C GLU A 161 38.95 -10.92 34.99
N ALA A 162 37.67 -10.73 34.67
CA ALA A 162 37.01 -9.43 34.62
C ALA A 162 35.56 -9.60 35.07
N GLY A 163 35.15 -8.81 36.06
CA GLY A 163 33.94 -9.00 36.85
C GLY A 163 32.63 -8.91 36.07
N ASN A 164 31.69 -9.79 36.40
CA ASN A 164 30.28 -9.66 36.03
C ASN A 164 29.61 -8.60 36.94
N PRO A 165 29.05 -7.51 36.41
CA PRO A 165 28.09 -6.70 37.15
C PRO A 165 26.75 -7.45 37.21
N SER A 166 26.09 -7.36 38.37
CA SER A 166 24.77 -7.91 38.67
C SER A 166 23.73 -7.60 37.58
N THR A 167 23.25 -8.63 36.89
CA THR A 167 22.09 -8.58 35.98
C THR A 167 20.84 -8.14 36.74
N SER A 168 20.12 -7.17 36.18
CA SER A 168 19.05 -6.40 36.81
C SER A 168 17.70 -7.01 36.44
N LEU A 169 17.21 -7.93 37.28
CA LEU A 169 16.04 -8.78 36.98
C LEU A 169 14.74 -8.01 36.69
N VAL A 170 14.57 -6.78 37.20
CA VAL A 170 13.31 -6.01 37.05
C VAL A 170 13.39 -5.05 35.86
N LEU A 171 14.51 -4.35 35.66
CA LEU A 171 14.69 -3.47 34.50
C LEU A 171 14.73 -4.27 33.18
N ASP A 172 15.37 -5.43 33.16
CA ASP A 172 15.44 -6.29 31.98
C ASP A 172 14.07 -6.92 31.63
N GLN A 173 13.13 -6.97 32.58
CA GLN A 173 11.76 -7.43 32.34
C GLN A 173 10.89 -6.38 31.64
N PHE A 174 11.09 -5.09 31.94
CA PHE A 174 10.25 -3.98 31.47
C PHE A 174 10.96 -3.03 30.50
N GLY A 175 12.21 -3.32 30.16
CA GLY A 175 13.04 -2.49 29.31
C GLY A 175 13.99 -3.31 28.46
N ARG A 176 14.60 -2.64 27.48
CA ARG A 176 15.57 -3.23 26.56
C ARG A 176 16.91 -2.55 26.75
N ASN A 177 17.97 -3.33 27.02
CA ASN A 177 19.33 -2.82 27.09
C ASN A 177 19.91 -2.66 25.67
N LEU A 178 20.05 -1.41 25.21
CA LEU A 178 20.61 -1.10 23.90
C LEU A 178 22.13 -1.31 23.86
N THR A 179 22.84 -1.05 24.96
CA THR A 179 24.28 -1.34 25.09
C THR A 179 24.58 -2.84 24.96
N ALA A 180 23.77 -3.70 25.56
CA ALA A 180 23.91 -5.15 25.40
C ALA A 180 23.60 -5.58 23.96
N ALA A 181 22.55 -5.04 23.35
CA ALA A 181 22.24 -5.29 21.95
C ALA A 181 23.36 -4.82 21.00
N ALA A 182 24.05 -3.73 21.32
CA ALA A 182 25.22 -3.26 20.59
C ALA A 182 26.41 -4.24 20.72
N MET A 183 26.70 -4.73 21.92
CA MET A 183 27.74 -5.75 22.15
C MET A 183 27.47 -7.05 21.37
N GLU A 184 26.20 -7.43 21.25
CA GLU A 184 25.77 -8.62 20.50
C GLU A 184 25.68 -8.39 18.98
N GLY A 185 25.98 -7.18 18.49
CA GLY A 185 25.89 -6.85 17.06
C GLY A 185 24.46 -6.86 16.51
N LYS A 186 23.45 -6.65 17.37
CA LYS A 186 22.02 -6.68 16.99
C LYS A 186 21.46 -5.33 16.55
N LEU A 187 22.15 -4.23 16.85
CA LEU A 187 21.73 -2.88 16.44
C LEU A 187 22.06 -2.61 14.97
N ASP A 188 21.29 -1.73 14.35
CA ASP A 188 21.56 -1.29 12.97
C ASP A 188 22.80 -0.39 12.91
N PRO A 189 23.56 -0.41 11.78
CA PRO A 189 24.66 0.53 11.60
C PRO A 189 24.13 1.96 11.53
N VAL A 190 24.77 2.87 12.26
CA VAL A 190 24.37 4.27 12.30
C VAL A 190 25.23 5.10 11.35
N ILE A 191 24.59 5.69 10.34
CA ILE A 191 25.27 6.38 9.23
C ILE A 191 24.84 7.85 9.20
N GLY A 192 25.81 8.76 9.13
CA GLY A 192 25.56 10.19 8.93
C GLY A 192 24.94 10.96 10.11
N ARG A 193 25.04 10.42 11.34
CA ARG A 193 24.49 11.04 12.58
C ARG A 193 25.55 11.46 13.61
N GLU A 194 26.79 11.60 13.17
CA GLU A 194 27.95 11.90 14.04
C GLU A 194 27.76 13.20 14.85
N LYS A 195 27.25 14.27 14.21
CA LYS A 195 27.06 15.57 14.85
C LYS A 195 25.99 15.52 15.95
N GLU A 196 24.90 14.82 15.69
CA GLU A 196 23.80 14.63 16.64
C GLU A 196 24.25 13.77 17.82
N ILE A 197 24.97 12.67 17.58
CA ILE A 197 25.54 11.81 18.63
C ILE A 197 26.53 12.61 19.48
N GLU A 198 27.46 13.33 18.86
CA GLU A 198 28.41 14.20 19.57
C GLU A 198 27.67 15.24 20.43
N ARG A 199 26.61 15.85 19.88
CA ARG A 199 25.81 16.81 20.63
C ARG A 199 25.12 16.16 21.83
N VAL A 200 24.59 14.95 21.69
CA VAL A 200 23.98 14.18 22.79
C VAL A 200 25.04 13.88 23.87
N MET A 201 26.24 13.44 23.49
CA MET A 201 27.35 13.21 24.43
C MET A 201 27.73 14.48 25.19
N GLN A 202 27.85 15.61 24.49
CA GLN A 202 28.13 16.92 25.09
C GLN A 202 27.06 17.32 26.11
N VAL A 203 25.79 17.05 25.83
CA VAL A 203 24.68 17.37 26.75
C VAL A 203 24.71 16.45 27.97
N LEU A 204 24.83 15.14 27.78
CA LEU A 204 24.87 14.16 28.88
C LEU A 204 26.04 14.39 29.84
N SER A 205 27.16 14.93 29.34
CA SER A 205 28.36 15.21 30.14
C SER A 205 28.27 16.53 30.94
N ARG A 206 27.16 17.29 30.83
CA ARG A 206 26.97 18.54 31.59
C ARG A 206 26.61 18.26 33.04
N ARG A 207 26.96 19.21 33.93
CA ARG A 207 26.54 19.19 35.34
C ARG A 207 25.08 19.60 35.52
N THR A 208 24.56 20.48 34.66
CA THR A 208 23.17 20.96 34.66
C THR A 208 22.63 20.94 33.23
N LYS A 209 21.31 20.78 33.06
CA LYS A 209 20.67 20.56 31.75
C LYS A 209 21.30 19.38 30.99
N ASN A 210 21.43 18.25 31.68
CA ASN A 210 22.13 17.06 31.22
C ASN A 210 21.21 15.98 30.62
N ASN A 211 19.97 16.35 30.29
CA ASN A 211 19.01 15.48 29.62
C ASN A 211 18.78 16.00 28.19
N PRO A 212 19.30 15.34 27.15
CA PRO A 212 19.00 15.76 25.77
C PRO A 212 17.59 15.36 25.38
N VAL A 213 16.96 16.20 24.55
CA VAL A 213 15.70 15.89 23.87
C VAL A 213 15.93 15.99 22.38
N LEU A 214 15.82 14.86 21.68
CA LEU A 214 15.87 14.75 20.24
C LEU A 214 14.55 15.27 19.67
N ILE A 215 14.61 16.40 18.98
CA ILE A 215 13.47 17.05 18.35
C ILE A 215 13.59 16.88 16.85
N GLY A 216 12.60 16.22 16.25
CA GLY A 216 12.53 15.99 14.81
C GLY A 216 11.20 15.33 14.46
N GLU A 217 10.85 15.39 13.19
CA GLU A 217 9.66 14.75 12.65
C GLU A 217 9.72 13.21 12.82
N PRO A 218 8.59 12.50 12.80
CA PRO A 218 8.58 11.04 12.77
C PRO A 218 9.34 10.49 11.56
N GLY A 219 10.02 9.36 11.73
CA GLY A 219 10.74 8.69 10.64
C GLY A 219 12.14 9.24 10.33
N VAL A 220 12.57 10.39 10.87
CA VAL A 220 13.92 10.94 10.58
C VAL A 220 15.07 10.15 11.21
N GLY A 221 14.81 9.14 12.05
CA GLY A 221 15.84 8.33 12.70
C GLY A 221 16.32 8.88 14.05
N LYS A 222 15.40 9.38 14.89
CA LYS A 222 15.73 9.79 16.28
C LYS A 222 16.30 8.63 17.11
N THR A 223 15.71 7.43 16.98
CA THR A 223 16.18 6.21 17.65
C THR A 223 17.58 5.80 17.17
N ALA A 224 17.91 6.00 15.90
CA ALA A 224 19.24 5.71 15.35
C ALA A 224 20.35 6.54 16.02
N VAL A 225 20.08 7.80 16.42
CA VAL A 225 21.05 8.61 17.18
C VAL A 225 21.36 7.97 18.54
N VAL A 226 20.36 7.36 19.17
CA VAL A 226 20.48 6.72 20.48
C VAL A 226 21.18 5.36 20.37
N GLU A 227 20.86 4.57 19.34
CA GLU A 227 21.58 3.33 19.04
C GLU A 227 23.05 3.60 18.71
N GLY A 228 23.35 4.69 18.00
CA GLY A 228 24.71 5.11 17.69
C GLY A 228 25.49 5.52 18.94
N LEU A 229 24.83 6.17 19.91
CA LEU A 229 25.42 6.41 21.22
C LEU A 229 25.71 5.09 21.95
N ALA A 230 24.80 4.11 21.91
CA ALA A 230 25.03 2.81 22.55
C ALA A 230 26.24 2.08 21.93
N GLN A 231 26.40 2.11 20.60
CA GLN A 231 27.57 1.58 19.91
C GLN A 231 28.85 2.32 20.31
N ALA A 232 28.83 3.66 20.36
CA ALA A 232 29.98 4.46 20.80
C ALA A 232 30.42 4.13 22.23
N ILE A 233 29.46 3.92 23.15
CA ILE A 233 29.76 3.51 24.54
C ILE A 233 30.48 2.15 24.56
N VAL A 234 30.00 1.18 23.77
CA VAL A 234 30.60 -0.16 23.70
C VAL A 234 32.00 -0.13 23.10
N HIS A 235 32.23 0.67 22.06
CA HIS A 235 33.54 0.82 21.44
C HIS A 235 34.52 1.65 22.27
N GLY A 236 34.03 2.39 23.27
CA GLY A 236 34.85 3.29 24.09
C GLY A 236 35.11 4.65 23.45
N ASP A 237 34.39 4.99 22.37
CA ASP A 237 34.46 6.27 21.65
C ASP A 237 33.64 7.37 22.35
N VAL A 238 33.70 7.40 23.69
CA VAL A 238 32.92 8.33 24.52
C VAL A 238 33.80 8.98 25.58
N PRO A 239 33.45 10.19 26.08
CA PRO A 239 34.14 10.80 27.21
C PRO A 239 34.13 9.90 28.45
N GLU A 240 35.14 10.05 29.32
CA GLU A 240 35.25 9.28 30.59
C GLU A 240 33.99 9.35 31.47
N THR A 241 33.21 10.43 31.39
CA THR A 241 31.93 10.55 32.12
C THR A 241 30.83 9.61 31.65
N LEU A 242 30.92 9.11 30.41
CA LEU A 242 29.95 8.22 29.77
C LEU A 242 30.49 6.80 29.60
N LYS A 243 31.76 6.58 29.93
CA LYS A 243 32.37 5.25 29.93
C LYS A 243 31.65 4.35 30.94
N ASP A 244 31.48 3.09 30.57
CA ASP A 244 30.80 2.05 31.36
C ASP A 244 29.31 2.33 31.69
N LYS A 245 28.72 3.40 31.12
CA LYS A 245 27.28 3.65 31.23
C LYS A 245 26.49 2.60 30.44
N GLN A 246 25.27 2.35 30.87
CA GLN A 246 24.35 1.42 30.21
C GLN A 246 23.13 2.18 29.71
N LEU A 247 22.77 1.98 28.45
CA LEU A 247 21.65 2.66 27.81
C LEU A 247 20.45 1.71 27.74
N TYR A 248 19.35 2.12 28.37
CA TYR A 248 18.13 1.33 28.49
C TYR A 248 16.93 2.05 27.91
N THR A 249 16.11 1.36 27.12
CA THR A 249 14.80 1.82 26.67
C THR A 249 13.71 1.27 27.57
N LEU A 250 12.74 2.10 27.96
CA LEU A 250 11.58 1.66 28.75
C LEU A 250 10.38 1.44 27.84
N ASP A 251 9.77 0.25 27.89
CA ASP A 251 8.48 0.02 27.23
C ASP A 251 7.34 0.26 28.22
N LEU A 252 6.63 1.37 28.03
CA LEU A 252 5.47 1.71 28.84
C LEU A 252 4.30 0.73 28.62
N GLY A 253 4.17 0.15 27.43
CA GLY A 253 3.17 -0.85 27.11
C GLY A 253 3.34 -2.11 27.97
N SER A 254 4.58 -2.60 28.07
CA SER A 254 4.92 -3.75 28.93
C SER A 254 4.66 -3.51 30.42
N LEU A 255 4.81 -2.27 30.90
CA LEU A 255 4.50 -1.92 32.30
C LEU A 255 2.99 -1.96 32.58
N VAL A 256 2.17 -1.57 31.60
CA VAL A 256 0.70 -1.61 31.66
C VAL A 256 0.17 -3.03 31.49
N ALA A 257 0.82 -3.84 30.65
CA ALA A 257 0.45 -5.22 30.40
C ALA A 257 0.40 -6.02 31.71
N GLY A 258 -0.76 -6.65 31.97
CA GLY A 258 -0.99 -7.42 33.19
C GLY A 258 -1.13 -6.58 34.48
N SER A 259 -1.31 -5.26 34.39
CA SER A 259 -1.81 -4.44 35.51
C SER A 259 -3.33 -4.36 35.44
N ARG A 260 -4.04 -4.65 36.55
CA ARG A 260 -5.52 -4.53 36.60
C ARG A 260 -5.95 -3.16 37.10
N TYR A 261 -5.10 -2.52 37.91
CA TYR A 261 -5.36 -1.23 38.52
C TYR A 261 -4.21 -0.26 38.21
N ARG A 262 -4.55 1.03 38.09
CA ARG A 262 -3.58 2.12 37.91
C ARG A 262 -2.48 2.15 38.98
N GLY A 263 -2.81 1.77 40.21
CA GLY A 263 -1.84 1.68 41.31
C GLY A 263 -0.75 0.64 41.07
N ASP A 264 -1.06 -0.48 40.42
CA ASP A 264 -0.10 -1.54 40.11
C ASP A 264 0.97 -1.04 39.12
N PHE A 265 0.54 -0.26 38.12
CA PHE A 265 1.43 0.39 37.17
C PHE A 265 2.38 1.37 37.87
N GLU A 266 1.84 2.25 38.73
CA GLU A 266 2.64 3.21 39.47
C GLU A 266 3.66 2.53 40.40
N GLU A 267 3.29 1.41 41.04
CA GLU A 267 4.19 0.64 41.89
C GLU A 267 5.32 0.00 41.08
N ARG A 268 5.02 -0.60 39.92
CA ARG A 268 6.03 -1.14 39.00
C ARG A 268 6.98 -0.05 38.52
N LEU A 269 6.47 1.09 38.08
CA LEU A 269 7.28 2.22 37.64
C LEU A 269 8.17 2.75 38.78
N LYS A 270 7.65 2.83 40.01
CA LYS A 270 8.46 3.21 41.19
C LYS A 270 9.59 2.21 41.46
N LYS A 271 9.36 0.91 41.29
CA LYS A 271 10.40 -0.12 41.45
C LYS A 271 11.51 0.05 40.41
N VAL A 272 11.14 0.20 39.14
CA VAL A 272 12.09 0.44 38.04
C VAL A 272 12.91 1.71 38.28
N LEU A 273 12.27 2.82 38.63
CA LEU A 273 12.96 4.09 38.90
C LEU A 273 13.86 4.05 40.14
N LYS A 274 13.50 3.26 41.15
CA LYS A 274 14.34 3.06 42.34
C LYS A 274 15.60 2.29 41.98
N GLU A 275 15.49 1.29 41.12
CA GLU A 275 16.63 0.50 40.62
C GLU A 275 17.59 1.35 39.79
N ILE A 276 17.07 2.12 38.83
CA ILE A 276 17.86 3.05 38.01
C ILE A 276 18.67 4.02 38.89
N ASN A 277 18.01 4.64 39.87
CA ASN A 277 18.68 5.56 40.80
C ASN A 277 19.75 4.87 41.67
N THR A 278 19.57 3.59 42.01
CA THR A 278 20.49 2.87 42.91
C THR A 278 21.77 2.48 42.17
N ARG A 279 21.67 2.08 40.90
CA ARG A 279 22.85 1.71 40.13
C ARG A 279 23.66 2.93 39.67
N GLY A 280 22.99 4.00 39.23
CA GLY A 280 23.64 5.26 38.82
C GLY A 280 24.47 5.20 37.53
N ASP A 281 24.64 4.03 36.91
CA ASP A 281 25.29 3.78 35.62
C ASP A 281 24.31 3.79 34.44
N ILE A 282 23.00 3.87 34.69
CA ILE A 282 21.95 3.77 33.66
C ILE A 282 21.58 5.13 33.09
N ILE A 283 21.52 5.20 31.76
CA ILE A 283 20.92 6.28 30.97
C ILE A 283 19.61 5.74 30.38
N LEU A 284 18.50 6.43 30.64
CA LEU A 284 17.17 6.00 30.21
C LEU A 284 16.76 6.70 28.91
N PHE A 285 16.43 5.95 27.87
CA PHE A 285 15.83 6.45 26.63
C PHE A 285 14.31 6.33 26.65
N ILE A 286 13.63 7.41 26.26
CA ILE A 286 12.18 7.54 26.16
C ILE A 286 11.85 8.10 24.77
N ASP A 287 11.33 7.28 23.86
CA ASP A 287 11.10 7.67 22.46
C ASP A 287 9.94 8.67 22.29
N GLU A 288 8.89 8.52 23.08
CA GLU A 288 7.73 9.42 23.06
C GLU A 288 7.62 10.18 24.38
N LEU A 289 8.57 11.09 24.64
CA LEU A 289 8.67 11.79 25.92
C LEU A 289 7.36 12.51 26.32
N HIS A 290 6.58 12.96 25.34
CA HIS A 290 5.32 13.64 25.57
C HIS A 290 4.24 12.73 26.21
N THR A 291 4.25 11.43 25.97
CA THR A 291 3.29 10.48 26.57
C THR A 291 3.39 10.47 28.10
N LEU A 292 4.61 10.66 28.60
CA LEU A 292 4.91 10.70 30.03
C LEU A 292 4.61 12.05 30.68
N VAL A 293 4.49 13.13 29.91
CA VAL A 293 4.37 14.50 30.45
C VAL A 293 3.01 15.13 30.16
N GLY A 294 2.34 14.73 29.07
CA GLY A 294 1.14 15.35 28.51
C GLY A 294 -0.18 14.62 28.77
N ALA A 295 -0.18 13.46 29.43
CA ALA A 295 -1.35 12.61 29.70
C ALA A 295 -2.41 13.21 30.67
N GLY A 296 -2.24 14.45 31.13
CA GLY A 296 -3.15 15.06 32.11
C GLY A 296 -4.47 15.61 31.54
N ALA A 297 -4.73 15.52 30.24
CA ALA A 297 -5.85 16.20 29.59
C ALA A 297 -6.96 15.29 29.02
N ALA A 298 -6.75 13.97 28.96
CA ALA A 298 -7.77 13.02 28.46
C ALA A 298 -8.16 12.04 29.57
N GLU A 299 -9.46 11.89 29.83
CA GLU A 299 -10.00 10.86 30.73
C GLU A 299 -9.52 9.47 30.28
N GLY A 300 -8.54 8.90 30.99
CA GLY A 300 -8.01 7.55 30.72
C GLY A 300 -6.51 7.46 30.46
N ALA A 301 -5.81 8.57 30.25
CA ALA A 301 -4.36 8.52 30.05
C ALA A 301 -3.59 8.35 31.38
N ILE A 302 -2.51 7.56 31.33
CA ILE A 302 -1.72 7.13 32.49
C ILE A 302 -0.82 8.27 32.96
N ASP A 303 -0.97 8.73 34.21
CA ASP A 303 -0.20 9.86 34.76
C ASP A 303 1.15 9.42 35.36
N ALA A 304 2.07 9.01 34.50
CA ALA A 304 3.46 8.77 34.89
C ALA A 304 4.22 10.09 35.21
N ALA A 305 3.66 11.23 34.81
CA ALA A 305 4.28 12.54 34.96
C ALA A 305 4.52 12.90 36.43
N SER A 306 3.54 12.61 37.29
CA SER A 306 3.60 12.86 38.74
C SER A 306 4.80 12.16 39.42
N ILE A 307 5.24 11.00 38.91
CA ILE A 307 6.34 10.21 39.47
C ILE A 307 7.69 10.63 38.87
N LEU A 308 7.72 10.93 37.57
CA LEU A 308 8.95 11.25 36.84
C LEU A 308 9.40 12.70 37.02
N LYS A 309 8.48 13.67 37.00
CA LYS A 309 8.78 15.11 37.10
C LYS A 309 9.67 15.44 38.31
N PRO A 310 9.41 14.93 39.55
CA PRO A 310 10.27 15.23 40.69
C PRO A 310 11.70 14.68 40.54
N LYS A 311 11.87 13.49 39.96
CA LYS A 311 13.18 12.86 39.77
C LYS A 311 14.00 13.56 38.68
N LEU A 312 13.35 13.93 37.58
CA LEU A 312 13.93 14.74 36.51
C LEU A 312 14.31 16.13 37.02
N ALA A 313 13.42 16.79 37.78
CA ALA A 313 13.67 18.10 38.36
C ALA A 313 14.83 18.10 39.37
N ARG A 314 15.03 17.00 40.12
CA ARG A 314 16.18 16.85 41.02
C ARG A 314 17.48 16.41 40.33
N GLY A 315 17.42 16.02 39.06
CA GLY A 315 18.59 15.52 38.32
C GLY A 315 19.04 14.13 38.78
N GLU A 316 18.17 13.39 39.47
CA GLU A 316 18.44 12.02 39.92
C GLU A 316 18.37 11.00 38.78
N LEU A 317 17.68 11.37 37.69
CA LEU A 317 17.43 10.52 36.55
C LEU A 317 18.04 11.15 35.29
N GLN A 318 19.02 10.48 34.70
CA GLN A 318 19.61 10.88 33.43
C GLN A 318 18.80 10.25 32.28
N THR A 319 18.26 11.10 31.41
CA THR A 319 17.34 10.69 30.35
C THR A 319 17.69 11.28 29.01
N ILE A 320 17.46 10.51 27.96
CA ILE A 320 17.39 10.96 26.58
C ILE A 320 15.91 10.85 26.18
N GLY A 321 15.30 11.97 25.79
CA GLY A 321 13.94 11.98 25.26
C GLY A 321 13.94 12.12 23.74
N ALA A 322 12.95 11.57 23.06
CA ALA A 322 12.59 11.97 21.70
C ALA A 322 11.15 12.49 21.67
N THR A 323 10.88 13.43 20.76
CA THR A 323 9.55 14.07 20.59
C THR A 323 9.50 14.83 19.27
N THR A 324 8.32 15.28 18.85
CA THR A 324 8.18 16.22 17.72
C THR A 324 8.31 17.68 18.19
N LEU A 325 8.51 18.61 17.25
CA LEU A 325 8.63 20.04 17.58
C LEU A 325 7.36 20.58 18.25
N ASP A 326 6.19 20.17 17.77
CA ASP A 326 4.90 20.61 18.27
C ASP A 326 4.63 20.10 19.69
N GLU A 327 4.94 18.84 19.95
CA GLU A 327 4.84 18.23 21.27
C GLU A 327 5.82 18.86 22.27
N TYR A 328 7.05 19.14 21.84
CA TYR A 328 8.04 19.83 22.68
C TYR A 328 7.52 21.20 23.13
N ARG A 329 7.02 22.02 22.19
CA ARG A 329 6.44 23.33 22.47
C ARG A 329 5.22 23.25 23.39
N LYS A 330 4.38 22.25 23.18
CA LYS A 330 3.12 22.10 23.94
C LYS A 330 3.35 21.60 25.37
N TYR A 331 4.25 20.64 25.58
CA TYR A 331 4.34 19.90 26.84
C TYR A 331 5.64 20.14 27.63
N ILE A 332 6.75 20.50 26.98
CA ILE A 332 8.06 20.64 27.64
C ILE A 332 8.42 22.12 27.83
N GLU A 333 8.33 22.92 26.76
CA GLU A 333 8.75 24.34 26.79
C GLU A 333 7.87 25.20 27.71
N LYS A 334 6.59 24.84 27.87
CA LYS A 334 5.67 25.52 28.79
C LYS A 334 5.88 25.16 30.26
N ASP A 335 6.57 24.06 30.57
CA ASP A 335 6.79 23.60 31.95
C ASP A 335 8.18 24.05 32.44
N ALA A 336 8.19 25.08 33.29
CA ALA A 336 9.41 25.70 33.82
C ALA A 336 10.31 24.72 34.62
N ALA A 337 9.78 23.61 35.13
CA ALA A 337 10.58 22.61 35.84
C ALA A 337 11.36 21.71 34.87
N LEU A 338 10.73 21.33 33.75
CA LEU A 338 11.31 20.45 32.74
C LEU A 338 12.24 21.19 31.78
N GLU A 339 11.88 22.41 31.37
CA GLU A 339 12.71 23.28 30.51
C GLU A 339 14.10 23.55 31.11
N ARG A 340 14.21 23.58 32.45
CA ARG A 340 15.48 23.75 33.16
C ARG A 340 16.34 22.50 33.24
N ARG A 341 15.87 21.36 32.73
CA ARG A 341 16.56 20.05 32.79
C ARG A 341 16.81 19.47 31.43
N PHE A 342 15.93 19.74 30.48
CA PHE A 342 16.06 19.30 29.11
C PHE A 342 16.85 20.30 28.26
N GLN A 343 17.61 19.77 27.31
CA GLN A 343 18.31 20.55 26.29
C GLN A 343 17.88 20.02 24.92
N PRO A 344 17.28 20.86 24.05
CA PRO A 344 16.87 20.44 22.72
C PRO A 344 18.09 20.15 21.83
N VAL A 345 17.99 19.07 21.05
CA VAL A 345 18.91 18.64 20.00
C VAL A 345 18.08 18.41 18.74
N GLN A 346 18.29 19.22 17.70
CA GLN A 346 17.57 19.12 16.44
C GLN A 346 18.08 17.91 15.64
N VAL A 347 17.15 17.07 15.18
CA VAL A 347 17.42 15.94 14.28
C VAL A 347 16.67 16.21 12.98
N GLY A 348 17.43 16.59 11.95
CA GLY A 348 16.88 16.88 10.62
C GLY A 348 16.72 15.63 9.76
N GLU A 349 15.88 15.74 8.73
CA GLU A 349 15.79 14.77 7.64
C GLU A 349 17.17 14.61 6.95
N PRO A 350 17.66 13.38 6.72
CA PRO A 350 18.90 13.15 5.99
C PRO A 350 18.74 13.51 4.51
N THR A 351 19.87 13.84 3.87
CA THR A 351 19.91 14.06 2.42
C THR A 351 19.68 12.75 1.67
N VAL A 352 19.21 12.81 0.43
CA VAL A 352 19.06 11.62 -0.45
C VAL A 352 20.35 10.80 -0.52
N ALA A 353 21.51 11.46 -0.61
CA ALA A 353 22.81 10.79 -0.63
C ALA A 353 23.10 10.03 0.68
N HIS A 354 22.81 10.63 1.84
CA HIS A 354 22.95 9.93 3.12
C HIS A 354 21.95 8.77 3.25
N THR A 355 20.71 8.94 2.77
CA THR A 355 19.71 7.88 2.77
C THR A 355 20.15 6.67 1.95
N ILE A 356 20.77 6.88 0.80
CA ILE A 356 21.34 5.79 -0.02
C ILE A 356 22.37 5.00 0.79
N GLU A 357 23.27 5.68 1.50
CA GLU A 357 24.26 4.99 2.35
C GLU A 357 23.59 4.27 3.53
N ILE A 358 22.57 4.86 4.17
CA ILE A 358 21.77 4.21 5.21
C ILE A 358 21.16 2.91 4.68
N LEU A 359 20.51 2.95 3.51
CA LEU A 359 19.89 1.77 2.89
C LEU A 359 20.93 0.70 2.52
N LYS A 360 22.11 1.09 2.04
CA LYS A 360 23.22 0.14 1.81
C LYS A 360 23.67 -0.55 3.11
N GLY A 361 23.72 0.18 4.23
CA GLY A 361 24.04 -0.39 5.53
C GLY A 361 22.98 -1.38 6.04
N LEU A 362 21.71 -1.19 5.66
CA LEU A 362 20.60 -2.05 6.06
C LEU A 362 20.36 -3.24 5.09
N ARG A 363 20.97 -3.21 3.90
CA ARG A 363 20.76 -4.16 2.80
C ARG A 363 20.83 -5.62 3.27
N ASP A 364 21.94 -6.02 3.89
CA ASP A 364 22.19 -7.41 4.28
C ASP A 364 21.10 -7.96 5.23
N ARG A 365 20.57 -7.10 6.12
CA ARG A 365 19.51 -7.50 7.06
C ARG A 365 18.18 -7.73 6.34
N TYR A 366 17.80 -6.85 5.41
CA TYR A 366 16.58 -6.98 4.63
C TYR A 366 16.66 -8.13 3.62
N GLU A 367 17.80 -8.31 2.96
CA GLU A 367 18.07 -9.45 2.07
C GLU A 367 17.92 -10.78 2.82
N ALA A 368 18.52 -10.90 4.01
CA ALA A 368 18.40 -12.09 4.85
C ALA A 368 16.97 -12.31 5.36
N HIS A 369 16.27 -11.24 5.77
CA HIS A 369 14.91 -11.32 6.29
C HIS A 369 13.91 -11.78 5.23
N HIS A 370 13.99 -11.23 4.03
CA HIS A 370 13.05 -11.52 2.93
C HIS A 370 13.50 -12.63 2.00
N ARG A 371 14.78 -13.02 2.04
CA ARG A 371 15.43 -13.96 1.11
C ARG A 371 15.38 -13.47 -0.33
N VAL A 372 15.79 -12.21 -0.51
CA VAL A 372 15.86 -11.51 -1.80
C VAL A 372 17.25 -10.88 -1.95
N SER A 373 17.64 -10.52 -3.17
CA SER A 373 18.83 -9.72 -3.46
C SER A 373 18.37 -8.31 -3.86
N ILE A 374 18.87 -7.27 -3.23
CA ILE A 374 18.44 -5.88 -3.47
C ILE A 374 19.52 -5.18 -4.27
N THR A 375 19.24 -4.73 -5.50
CA THR A 375 20.25 -4.07 -6.34
C THR A 375 20.62 -2.67 -5.84
N ASP A 376 21.81 -2.19 -6.22
CA ASP A 376 22.21 -0.79 -5.98
C ASP A 376 21.27 0.19 -6.70
N GLY A 377 20.73 -0.21 -7.85
CA GLY A 377 19.71 0.53 -8.59
C GLY A 377 18.43 0.70 -7.79
N ALA A 378 17.94 -0.37 -7.15
CA ALA A 378 16.76 -0.34 -6.28
C ALA A 378 16.97 0.59 -5.07
N ILE A 379 18.14 0.55 -4.42
CA ILE A 379 18.46 1.43 -3.28
C ILE A 379 18.44 2.90 -3.70
N ALA A 380 19.09 3.23 -4.82
CA ALA A 380 19.11 4.60 -5.34
C ALA A 380 17.71 5.07 -5.76
N ALA A 381 16.93 4.17 -6.39
CA ALA A 381 15.55 4.43 -6.79
C ALA A 381 14.65 4.66 -5.56
N ALA A 382 14.74 3.83 -4.52
CA ALA A 382 13.94 3.97 -3.32
C ALA A 382 14.15 5.33 -2.65
N ALA A 383 15.40 5.78 -2.49
CA ALA A 383 15.68 7.09 -1.90
C ALA A 383 15.18 8.24 -2.79
N THR A 384 15.47 8.20 -4.10
CA THR A 384 15.16 9.30 -5.03
C THR A 384 13.67 9.41 -5.32
N LEU A 385 13.00 8.27 -5.52
CA LEU A 385 11.56 8.23 -5.80
C LEU A 385 10.75 8.52 -4.54
N ALA A 386 11.14 8.01 -3.36
CA ALA A 386 10.45 8.36 -2.12
C ALA A 386 10.55 9.87 -1.82
N ASP A 387 11.72 10.48 -2.03
CA ASP A 387 11.89 11.94 -1.89
C ASP A 387 10.97 12.74 -2.83
N ARG A 388 10.83 12.27 -4.08
CA ARG A 388 10.08 12.99 -5.11
C ARG A 388 8.56 12.80 -5.04
N TYR A 389 8.10 11.60 -4.67
CA TYR A 389 6.68 11.21 -4.80
C TYR A 389 5.95 11.08 -3.45
N ILE A 390 6.67 10.85 -2.34
CA ILE A 390 6.08 10.73 -0.99
C ILE A 390 6.46 11.97 -0.17
N ASN A 391 5.53 12.92 -0.05
CA ASN A 391 5.77 14.23 0.58
C ASN A 391 5.27 14.34 2.03
N ASP A 392 4.39 13.44 2.46
CA ASP A 392 3.79 13.41 3.81
C ASP A 392 4.65 12.66 4.84
N ARG A 393 5.74 12.03 4.39
CA ARG A 393 6.72 11.31 5.19
C ARG A 393 8.14 11.81 4.91
N PHE A 394 9.03 11.56 5.86
CA PHE A 394 10.41 12.01 5.82
C PHE A 394 11.37 10.84 5.57
N LEU A 395 12.51 11.12 4.94
CA LEU A 395 13.63 10.19 4.86
C LEU A 395 14.24 9.96 6.26
N PRO A 396 14.87 8.78 6.50
CA PRO A 396 15.01 7.65 5.58
C PRO A 396 13.82 6.67 5.60
N ASP A 397 12.90 6.80 6.55
CA ASP A 397 11.78 5.89 6.82
C ASP A 397 10.98 5.51 5.57
N LYS A 398 10.48 6.50 4.82
CA LYS A 398 9.72 6.26 3.59
C LYS A 398 10.48 5.46 2.52
N ALA A 399 11.81 5.54 2.49
CA ALA A 399 12.62 4.79 1.53
C ALA A 399 12.93 3.37 2.03
N ILE A 400 13.09 3.20 3.34
CA ILE A 400 13.23 1.89 3.98
C ILE A 400 11.96 1.07 3.76
N ASP A 401 10.79 1.67 3.97
CA ASP A 401 9.51 0.97 3.76
C ASP A 401 9.32 0.49 2.32
N LEU A 402 9.74 1.29 1.31
CA LEU A 402 9.67 0.86 -0.10
C LEU A 402 10.53 -0.38 -0.37
N ILE A 403 11.73 -0.44 0.22
CA ILE A 403 12.62 -1.61 0.13
C ILE A 403 12.00 -2.82 0.84
N ASP A 404 11.46 -2.61 2.05
CA ASP A 404 10.86 -3.66 2.87
C ASP A 404 9.64 -4.28 2.16
N GLU A 405 8.75 -3.45 1.64
CA GLU A 405 7.56 -3.91 0.92
C GLU A 405 7.90 -4.57 -0.42
N ALA A 406 8.88 -4.04 -1.17
CA ALA A 406 9.34 -4.69 -2.40
C ALA A 406 9.93 -6.07 -2.10
N GLY A 407 10.74 -6.18 -1.04
CA GLY A 407 11.28 -7.46 -0.57
C GLY A 407 10.17 -8.44 -0.16
N ALA A 408 9.20 -7.98 0.62
CA ALA A 408 8.05 -8.77 1.04
C ALA A 408 7.19 -9.24 -0.16
N ARG A 409 6.94 -8.36 -1.13
CA ARG A 409 6.20 -8.66 -2.37
C ARG A 409 6.90 -9.73 -3.18
N MET A 410 8.21 -9.61 -3.39
CA MET A 410 8.99 -10.61 -4.13
C MET A 410 9.01 -11.96 -3.42
N ARG A 411 9.11 -11.95 -2.08
CA ARG A 411 8.99 -13.16 -1.27
C ARG A 411 7.61 -13.82 -1.40
N ILE A 412 6.52 -13.05 -1.39
CA ILE A 412 5.15 -13.55 -1.53
C ILE A 412 4.94 -14.11 -2.95
N ARG A 413 5.40 -13.42 -3.99
CA ARG A 413 5.36 -13.92 -5.38
C ARG A 413 6.01 -15.30 -5.49
N ARG A 414 7.16 -15.50 -4.84
CA ARG A 414 7.85 -16.81 -4.79
C ARG A 414 7.09 -17.87 -3.99
N MET A 415 6.38 -17.50 -2.93
CA MET A 415 5.59 -18.45 -2.13
C MET A 415 4.23 -18.77 -2.77
N THR A 416 3.80 -18.01 -3.77
CA THR A 416 2.54 -18.21 -4.48
C THR A 416 2.76 -19.20 -5.61
N ALA A 417 1.87 -20.19 -5.73
CA ALA A 417 1.95 -21.16 -6.81
C ALA A 417 1.82 -20.43 -8.17
N PRO A 418 2.68 -20.74 -9.17
CA PRO A 418 2.56 -20.24 -10.54
C PRO A 418 1.13 -20.32 -11.10
N PRO A 419 0.73 -19.39 -11.98
CA PRO A 419 -0.58 -19.43 -12.65
C PRO A 419 -0.89 -20.79 -13.27
N ASP A 420 0.11 -21.42 -13.90
CA ASP A 420 0.00 -22.77 -14.47
C ASP A 420 -0.46 -23.82 -13.45
N LEU A 421 0.06 -23.78 -12.20
CA LEU A 421 -0.33 -24.72 -11.15
C LEU A 421 -1.76 -24.45 -10.66
N ARG A 422 -2.18 -23.19 -10.61
CA ARG A 422 -3.58 -22.82 -10.34
C ARG A 422 -4.52 -23.33 -11.43
N GLU A 423 -4.13 -23.25 -12.70
CA GLU A 423 -4.93 -23.83 -13.78
C GLU A 423 -5.11 -25.33 -13.64
N PHE A 424 -4.07 -26.06 -13.21
CA PHE A 424 -4.20 -27.49 -12.93
C PHE A 424 -5.15 -27.74 -11.75
N ASP A 425 -5.09 -26.93 -10.69
CA ASP A 425 -6.01 -27.01 -9.55
C ASP A 425 -7.48 -26.77 -9.98
N GLU A 426 -7.73 -25.80 -10.85
CA GLU A 426 -9.06 -25.53 -11.43
C GLU A 426 -9.54 -26.69 -12.31
N LYS A 427 -8.70 -27.17 -13.24
CA LYS A 427 -9.01 -28.32 -14.11
C LYS A 427 -9.30 -29.59 -13.30
N ILE A 428 -8.58 -29.82 -12.20
CA ILE A 428 -8.83 -30.95 -11.28
C ILE A 428 -10.17 -30.76 -10.55
N ALA A 429 -10.48 -29.55 -10.08
CA ALA A 429 -11.74 -29.25 -9.40
C ALA A 429 -12.95 -29.45 -10.33
N ASP A 430 -12.84 -29.02 -11.59
CA ASP A 430 -13.89 -29.21 -12.59
C ASP A 430 -14.06 -30.68 -12.95
N ALA A 431 -12.97 -31.41 -13.18
CA ALA A 431 -13.02 -32.85 -13.44
C ALA A 431 -13.65 -33.63 -12.27
N ARG A 432 -13.40 -33.22 -11.02
CA ARG A 432 -14.05 -33.80 -9.84
C ARG A 432 -15.54 -33.53 -9.81
N ARG A 433 -15.94 -32.28 -10.05
CA ARG A 433 -17.35 -31.86 -10.06
C ARG A 433 -18.13 -32.62 -11.14
N GLU A 434 -17.59 -32.67 -12.35
CA GLU A 434 -18.19 -33.42 -13.46
C GLU A 434 -18.30 -34.91 -13.17
N LYS A 435 -17.26 -35.50 -12.55
CA LYS A 435 -17.26 -36.91 -12.16
C LYS A 435 -18.34 -37.21 -11.13
N GLU A 436 -18.49 -36.36 -10.11
CA GLU A 436 -19.51 -36.50 -9.07
C GLU A 436 -20.93 -36.39 -9.67
N SER A 437 -21.16 -35.40 -10.53
CA SER A 437 -22.43 -35.29 -11.27
C SER A 437 -22.71 -36.49 -12.18
N ALA A 438 -21.69 -37.09 -12.81
CA ALA A 438 -21.85 -38.29 -13.61
C ALA A 438 -22.18 -39.53 -12.75
N ILE A 439 -21.62 -39.62 -11.54
CA ILE A 439 -21.95 -40.67 -10.57
C ILE A 439 -23.40 -40.54 -10.10
N ASP A 440 -23.83 -39.32 -9.77
CA ASP A 440 -25.21 -39.03 -9.36
C ASP A 440 -26.22 -39.35 -10.46
N ALA A 441 -25.85 -39.08 -11.73
CA ALA A 441 -26.63 -39.42 -12.91
C ALA A 441 -26.55 -40.91 -13.31
N GLN A 442 -25.82 -41.74 -12.56
CA GLN A 442 -25.56 -43.17 -12.85
C GLN A 442 -24.87 -43.44 -14.20
N ASP A 443 -24.19 -42.44 -14.76
CA ASP A 443 -23.36 -42.57 -15.96
C ASP A 443 -21.94 -43.02 -15.58
N PHE A 444 -21.81 -44.32 -15.31
CA PHE A 444 -20.58 -44.91 -14.81
C PHE A 444 -19.43 -44.90 -15.83
N GLU A 445 -19.73 -44.89 -17.14
CA GLU A 445 -18.72 -44.86 -18.20
C GLU A 445 -18.10 -43.46 -18.28
N LYS A 446 -18.93 -42.41 -18.24
CA LYS A 446 -18.44 -41.03 -18.16
C LYS A 446 -17.70 -40.76 -16.85
N ALA A 447 -18.19 -41.27 -15.72
CA ALA A 447 -17.51 -41.15 -14.44
C ALA A 447 -16.12 -41.82 -14.44
N ALA A 448 -15.96 -42.97 -15.09
CA ALA A 448 -14.67 -43.65 -15.23
C ALA A 448 -13.68 -42.81 -16.06
N SER A 449 -14.13 -42.27 -17.20
CA SER A 449 -13.29 -41.41 -18.05
C SER A 449 -12.82 -40.14 -17.32
N LEU A 450 -13.70 -39.50 -16.54
CA LEU A 450 -13.39 -38.31 -15.75
C LEU A 450 -12.46 -38.61 -14.57
N ARG A 451 -12.57 -39.80 -13.95
CA ARG A 451 -11.63 -40.27 -12.93
C ARG A 451 -10.22 -40.45 -13.51
N ASP A 452 -10.11 -41.01 -14.70
CA ASP A 452 -8.81 -41.20 -15.35
C ASP A 452 -8.20 -39.86 -15.78
N LYS A 453 -9.02 -38.91 -16.25
CA LYS A 453 -8.63 -37.52 -16.52
C LYS A 453 -8.17 -36.79 -15.25
N GLU A 454 -8.90 -36.91 -14.14
CA GLU A 454 -8.49 -36.36 -12.84
C GLU A 454 -7.12 -36.92 -12.42
N LYS A 455 -6.92 -38.24 -12.54
CA LYS A 455 -5.65 -38.89 -12.19
C LYS A 455 -4.49 -38.40 -13.05
N GLN A 456 -4.71 -38.19 -14.34
CA GLN A 456 -3.72 -37.61 -15.25
C GLN A 456 -3.38 -36.16 -14.87
N LEU A 457 -4.38 -35.32 -14.61
CA LEU A 457 -4.18 -33.93 -14.20
C LEU A 457 -3.43 -33.82 -12.86
N VAL A 458 -3.75 -34.68 -11.89
CA VAL A 458 -3.04 -34.75 -10.60
C VAL A 458 -1.57 -35.15 -10.80
N ALA A 459 -1.29 -36.11 -11.70
CA ALA A 459 0.08 -36.52 -12.00
C ALA A 459 0.88 -35.41 -12.71
N GLN A 460 0.28 -34.73 -13.68
CA GLN A 460 0.89 -33.60 -14.38
C GLN A 460 1.18 -32.43 -13.43
N ARG A 461 0.23 -32.10 -12.54
CA ARG A 461 0.42 -31.09 -11.50
C ARG A 461 1.57 -31.45 -10.57
N ALA A 462 1.66 -32.71 -10.12
CA ALA A 462 2.73 -33.16 -9.23
C ALA A 462 4.11 -33.08 -9.88
N GLU A 463 4.22 -33.44 -11.16
CA GLU A 463 5.46 -33.31 -11.93
C GLU A 463 5.86 -31.84 -12.10
N ARG A 464 4.89 -30.97 -12.42
CA ARG A 464 5.14 -29.53 -12.56
C ARG A 464 5.52 -28.87 -11.23
N GLU A 465 4.88 -29.26 -10.14
CA GLU A 465 5.20 -28.80 -8.79
C GLU A 465 6.63 -29.24 -8.38
N LYS A 466 7.04 -30.45 -8.77
CA LYS A 466 8.39 -30.94 -8.54
C LYS A 466 9.42 -30.15 -9.34
N GLN A 467 9.15 -29.88 -10.62
CA GLN A 467 9.99 -29.04 -11.48
C GLN A 467 10.15 -27.62 -10.92
N TRP A 468 9.04 -27.02 -10.47
CA TRP A 468 9.04 -25.70 -9.84
C TRP A 468 9.90 -25.67 -8.57
N ARG A 469 9.70 -26.63 -7.66
CA ARG A 469 10.53 -26.74 -6.46
C ARG A 469 12.01 -26.97 -6.79
N SER A 470 12.33 -27.75 -7.82
CA SER A 470 13.74 -28.00 -8.20
C SER A 470 14.40 -26.85 -8.97
N GLY A 471 13.63 -26.02 -9.69
CA GLY A 471 14.15 -24.93 -10.53
C GLY A 471 14.23 -23.57 -9.84
N ASP A 472 13.25 -23.24 -8.97
CA ASP A 472 13.13 -21.92 -8.34
C ASP A 472 13.72 -21.85 -6.92
N LEU A 473 14.24 -22.96 -6.38
CA LEU A 473 14.88 -22.94 -5.06
C LEU A 473 16.25 -22.24 -5.07
N ASP A 474 16.95 -22.24 -6.21
CA ASP A 474 18.32 -21.70 -6.35
C ASP A 474 18.41 -20.28 -6.95
N VAL A 475 17.32 -19.74 -7.54
CA VAL A 475 17.32 -18.36 -8.06
C VAL A 475 16.83 -17.41 -6.95
N VAL A 476 17.74 -16.56 -6.44
CA VAL A 476 17.39 -15.52 -5.47
C VAL A 476 16.50 -14.49 -6.18
N ALA A 477 15.33 -14.21 -5.63
CA ALA A 477 14.46 -13.17 -6.17
C ALA A 477 15.15 -11.81 -6.03
N GLU A 478 15.27 -11.07 -7.13
CA GLU A 478 15.95 -9.78 -7.17
C GLU A 478 14.93 -8.64 -7.00
N VAL A 479 15.32 -7.61 -6.26
CA VAL A 479 14.62 -6.33 -6.14
C VAL A 479 15.44 -5.31 -6.91
N ASP A 480 14.93 -4.92 -8.06
CA ASP A 480 15.43 -3.87 -8.93
C ASP A 480 14.62 -2.56 -8.78
N ASP A 481 14.96 -1.56 -9.57
CA ASP A 481 14.28 -0.28 -9.60
C ASP A 481 12.83 -0.34 -10.10
N GLU A 482 12.47 -1.34 -10.92
CA GLU A 482 11.10 -1.56 -11.39
C GLU A 482 10.19 -2.03 -10.26
N GLN A 483 10.66 -2.92 -9.38
CA GLN A 483 9.83 -3.36 -8.25
C GLN A 483 9.62 -2.24 -7.22
N ILE A 484 10.60 -1.35 -7.04
CA ILE A 484 10.43 -0.14 -6.22
C ILE A 484 9.40 0.80 -6.84
N ALA A 485 9.47 1.02 -8.15
CA ALA A 485 8.48 1.80 -8.88
C ALA A 485 7.06 1.19 -8.79
N GLU A 486 6.94 -0.14 -8.89
CA GLU A 486 5.67 -0.85 -8.79
C GLU A 486 5.05 -0.69 -7.38
N VAL A 487 5.84 -0.85 -6.32
CA VAL A 487 5.37 -0.66 -4.94
C VAL A 487 4.96 0.78 -4.71
N LEU A 488 5.81 1.73 -5.09
CA LEU A 488 5.48 3.15 -5.00
C LEU A 488 4.18 3.47 -5.75
N GLY A 489 4.01 2.90 -6.93
CA GLY A 489 2.81 3.13 -7.71
C GLY A 489 1.55 2.55 -7.10
N ASN A 490 1.63 1.43 -6.39
CA ASN A 490 0.52 0.91 -5.61
C ASN A 490 0.20 1.80 -4.39
N TRP A 491 1.22 2.34 -3.72
CA TRP A 491 1.04 3.24 -2.58
C TRP A 491 0.37 4.55 -2.96
N THR A 492 0.86 5.15 -4.04
CA THR A 492 0.46 6.49 -4.44
C THR A 492 -0.68 6.48 -5.45
N GLY A 493 -1.00 5.31 -6.03
CA GLY A 493 -1.90 5.18 -7.18
C GLY A 493 -1.32 5.73 -8.48
N ILE A 494 0.01 5.88 -8.56
CA ILE A 494 0.69 6.55 -9.68
C ILE A 494 1.48 5.51 -10.46
N PRO A 495 1.35 5.43 -11.78
CA PRO A 495 2.34 4.71 -12.58
C PRO A 495 3.68 5.45 -12.47
N VAL A 496 4.59 5.00 -11.61
CA VAL A 496 5.98 5.51 -11.53
C VAL A 496 6.85 4.70 -12.46
N PHE A 497 6.41 4.51 -13.69
CA PHE A 497 7.30 3.98 -14.70
C PHE A 497 8.36 5.06 -14.96
N LYS A 498 9.62 4.65 -15.12
CA LYS A 498 10.54 5.45 -15.94
C LYS A 498 9.80 5.78 -17.24
N LEU A 499 10.15 6.86 -17.93
CA LEU A 499 9.73 7.06 -19.31
C LEU A 499 10.15 5.83 -20.11
N THR A 500 9.30 4.81 -20.14
CA THR A 500 9.48 3.61 -20.93
C THR A 500 9.36 4.07 -22.37
N GLU A 501 9.91 3.30 -23.31
CA GLU A 501 9.66 3.57 -24.72
C GLU A 501 8.15 3.65 -25.00
N GLU A 502 7.33 2.88 -24.27
CA GLU A 502 5.88 2.91 -24.30
C GLU A 502 5.29 4.25 -23.84
N GLU A 503 5.67 4.79 -22.67
CA GLU A 503 5.18 6.09 -22.21
C GLU A 503 5.61 7.23 -23.12
N THR A 504 6.86 7.18 -23.60
CA THR A 504 7.38 8.18 -24.54
C THR A 504 6.59 8.16 -25.84
N THR A 505 6.31 6.97 -26.37
CA THR A 505 5.48 6.80 -27.57
C THR A 505 4.05 7.28 -27.33
N ARG A 506 3.47 6.99 -26.15
CA ARG A 506 2.14 7.45 -25.75
C ARG A 506 2.08 8.98 -25.67
N LEU A 507 3.09 9.62 -25.08
CA LEU A 507 3.20 11.08 -25.01
C LEU A 507 3.40 11.73 -26.38
N LEU A 508 4.10 11.05 -27.31
CA LEU A 508 4.27 11.53 -28.69
C LEU A 508 2.96 11.48 -29.49
N ARG A 509 2.05 10.57 -29.14
CA ARG A 509 0.70 10.43 -29.72
C ARG A 509 -0.39 11.04 -28.84
N MET A 510 -0.03 11.96 -27.95
CA MET A 510 -0.96 12.55 -26.99
C MET A 510 -2.11 13.28 -27.67
N GLU A 511 -1.82 14.00 -28.77
CA GLU A 511 -2.85 14.67 -29.57
C GLU A 511 -3.90 13.67 -30.08
N ASP A 512 -3.47 12.57 -30.69
CA ASP A 512 -4.36 11.53 -31.23
C ASP A 512 -5.23 10.89 -30.14
N GLU A 513 -4.64 10.60 -28.98
CA GLU A 513 -5.35 10.02 -27.84
C GLU A 513 -6.40 10.98 -27.26
N LEU A 514 -6.08 12.28 -27.16
CA LEU A 514 -7.05 13.29 -26.73
C LEU A 514 -8.18 13.47 -27.75
N HIS A 515 -7.88 13.41 -29.05
CA HIS A 515 -8.87 13.53 -30.12
C HIS A 515 -9.86 12.36 -30.22
N LYS A 516 -9.57 11.21 -29.59
CA LYS A 516 -10.58 10.14 -29.43
C LYS A 516 -11.81 10.60 -28.64
N ARG A 517 -11.63 11.60 -27.76
CA ARG A 517 -12.68 12.14 -26.88
C ARG A 517 -13.04 13.59 -27.21
N ILE A 518 -12.08 14.36 -27.70
CA ILE A 518 -12.23 15.79 -28.01
C ILE A 518 -12.37 15.98 -29.52
N ILE A 519 -13.50 16.56 -29.91
CA ILE A 519 -13.82 16.84 -31.31
C ILE A 519 -13.52 18.31 -31.59
N GLY A 520 -12.78 18.56 -32.68
CA GLY A 520 -12.28 19.89 -33.02
C GLY A 520 -11.23 20.40 -32.02
N GLN A 521 -11.09 21.71 -31.92
CA GLN A 521 -10.18 22.39 -30.96
C GLN A 521 -8.71 21.96 -31.11
N GLU A 522 -8.25 21.73 -32.33
CA GLU A 522 -6.89 21.29 -32.68
C GLU A 522 -5.80 22.14 -32.01
N ASP A 523 -5.96 23.46 -32.04
CA ASP A 523 -5.01 24.39 -31.42
C ASP A 523 -4.94 24.23 -29.90
N ALA A 524 -6.08 23.93 -29.25
CA ALA A 524 -6.14 23.71 -27.81
C ALA A 524 -5.43 22.42 -27.41
N VAL A 525 -5.75 21.31 -28.10
CA VAL A 525 -5.15 20.00 -27.85
C VAL A 525 -3.65 20.06 -28.08
N LYS A 526 -3.20 20.70 -29.17
CA LYS A 526 -1.78 20.87 -29.50
C LYS A 526 -1.03 21.73 -28.50
N ALA A 527 -1.63 22.81 -28.00
CA ALA A 527 -1.00 23.67 -27.00
C ALA A 527 -0.81 22.95 -25.66
N VAL A 528 -1.84 22.26 -25.16
CA VAL A 528 -1.76 21.43 -23.94
C VAL A 528 -0.71 20.33 -24.10
N SER A 529 -0.76 19.57 -25.20
CA SER A 529 0.14 18.45 -25.44
C SER A 529 1.61 18.87 -25.51
N LYS A 530 1.91 20.02 -26.14
CA LYS A 530 3.27 20.60 -26.15
C LYS A 530 3.74 21.00 -24.75
N ALA A 531 2.89 21.64 -23.96
CA ALA A 531 3.24 22.08 -22.62
C ALA A 531 3.52 20.91 -21.68
N ILE A 532 2.68 19.87 -21.71
CA ILE A 532 2.89 18.64 -20.93
C ILE A 532 4.17 17.92 -21.35
N ARG A 533 4.45 17.80 -22.66
CA ARG A 533 5.70 17.19 -23.15
C ARG A 533 6.95 17.91 -22.65
N ARG A 534 6.95 19.26 -22.58
CA ARG A 534 8.08 20.02 -22.01
C ARG A 534 8.33 19.66 -20.54
N THR A 535 7.27 19.54 -19.75
CA THR A 535 7.37 19.14 -18.34
C THR A 535 7.89 17.71 -18.20
N ARG A 536 7.36 16.76 -18.97
CA ARG A 536 7.77 15.35 -18.93
C ARG A 536 9.20 15.15 -19.41
N ALA A 537 9.69 15.97 -20.34
CA ALA A 537 11.08 15.99 -20.78
C ALA A 537 12.06 16.62 -19.76
N GLY A 538 11.58 17.07 -18.59
CA GLY A 538 12.42 17.69 -17.56
C GLY A 538 12.92 19.10 -17.92
N LEU A 539 12.34 19.75 -18.92
CA LEU A 539 12.73 21.10 -19.37
C LEU A 539 12.02 22.22 -18.59
N LYS A 540 11.17 21.87 -17.63
CA LYS A 540 10.43 22.81 -16.77
C LYS A 540 11.00 22.80 -15.35
N ASP A 541 10.89 23.92 -14.65
CA ASP A 541 11.27 24.04 -13.24
C ASP A 541 10.49 23.01 -12.38
N PRO A 542 11.17 22.10 -11.66
CA PRO A 542 10.54 21.09 -10.83
C PRO A 542 9.79 21.67 -9.62
N LYS A 543 9.99 22.95 -9.30
CA LYS A 543 9.25 23.62 -8.20
C LYS A 543 7.86 24.07 -8.62
N ARG A 544 7.53 24.13 -9.91
CA ARG A 544 6.23 24.64 -10.38
C ARG A 544 5.27 23.50 -10.69
N PRO A 545 3.94 23.76 -10.73
CA PRO A 545 2.96 22.79 -11.20
C PRO A 545 3.31 22.25 -12.58
N SER A 546 2.91 21.02 -12.88
CA SER A 546 3.25 20.32 -14.12
C SER A 546 2.72 21.03 -15.37
N GLY A 547 1.62 21.77 -15.24
CA GLY A 547 1.10 22.66 -16.27
C GLY A 547 0.18 23.71 -15.64
N SER A 548 0.14 24.92 -16.18
CA SER A 548 -0.85 25.93 -15.80
C SER A 548 -1.45 26.58 -17.06
N PHE A 549 -2.78 26.48 -17.20
CA PHE A 549 -3.47 26.92 -18.41
C PHE A 549 -4.70 27.76 -18.08
N ILE A 550 -4.96 28.78 -18.91
CA ILE A 550 -6.27 29.44 -18.95
C ILE A 550 -7.03 28.94 -20.18
N PHE A 551 -8.20 28.34 -19.98
CA PHE A 551 -9.12 27.92 -21.03
C PHE A 551 -10.21 28.98 -21.20
N ALA A 552 -10.06 29.84 -22.20
CA ALA A 552 -11.00 30.91 -22.48
C ALA A 552 -11.87 30.56 -23.70
N GLY A 553 -13.16 30.83 -23.64
CA GLY A 553 -14.08 30.58 -24.75
C GLY A 553 -15.53 30.43 -24.31
N PRO A 554 -16.50 30.35 -25.25
CA PRO A 554 -17.92 30.28 -24.92
C PRO A 554 -18.28 29.03 -24.09
N SER A 555 -19.49 29.03 -23.53
CA SER A 555 -19.99 27.86 -22.81
C SER A 555 -20.25 26.70 -23.79
N GLY A 556 -19.94 25.47 -23.37
CA GLY A 556 -20.30 24.26 -24.13
C GLY A 556 -19.38 23.92 -25.32
N VAL A 557 -18.21 24.53 -25.43
CA VAL A 557 -17.23 24.28 -26.52
C VAL A 557 -16.16 23.21 -26.20
N GLY A 558 -16.20 22.60 -25.01
CA GLY A 558 -15.31 21.49 -24.64
C GLY A 558 -14.21 21.79 -23.61
N LYS A 559 -14.17 22.98 -23.00
CA LYS A 559 -13.17 23.36 -21.96
C LYS A 559 -13.03 22.30 -20.85
N THR A 560 -14.13 21.97 -20.19
CA THR A 560 -14.18 20.96 -19.10
C THR A 560 -13.90 19.55 -19.61
N GLU A 561 -14.30 19.24 -20.84
CA GLU A 561 -14.11 17.90 -21.42
C GLU A 561 -12.64 17.65 -21.73
N LEU A 562 -11.91 18.66 -22.23
CA LEU A 562 -10.46 18.57 -22.42
C LEU A 562 -9.73 18.34 -21.09
N SER A 563 -10.18 18.96 -20.00
CA SER A 563 -9.63 18.71 -18.65
C SER A 563 -9.85 17.27 -18.19
N LYS A 564 -11.02 16.69 -18.45
CA LYS A 564 -11.31 15.27 -18.15
C LYS A 564 -10.48 14.32 -18.99
N ALA A 565 -10.42 14.56 -20.30
CA ALA A 565 -9.58 13.77 -21.22
C ALA A 565 -8.11 13.82 -20.80
N LEU A 566 -7.63 14.98 -20.38
CA LEU A 566 -6.27 15.16 -19.88
C LEU A 566 -6.02 14.41 -18.57
N ALA A 567 -6.97 14.44 -17.62
CA ALA A 567 -6.88 13.70 -16.37
C ALA A 567 -6.78 12.19 -16.62
N ASN A 568 -7.66 11.66 -17.48
CA ASN A 568 -7.64 10.27 -17.89
C ASN A 568 -6.33 9.88 -18.59
N PHE A 569 -5.86 10.69 -19.53
CA PHE A 569 -4.65 10.41 -20.28
C PHE A 569 -3.40 10.40 -19.36
N LEU A 570 -3.27 11.37 -18.45
CA LEU A 570 -2.10 11.52 -17.60
C LEU A 570 -2.08 10.61 -16.37
N PHE A 571 -3.25 10.32 -15.81
CA PHE A 571 -3.38 9.64 -14.52
C PHE A 571 -4.20 8.35 -14.59
N GLY A 572 -4.74 7.99 -15.75
CA GLY A 572 -5.50 6.75 -15.97
C GLY A 572 -6.93 6.78 -15.44
N ASP A 573 -7.36 7.88 -14.82
CA ASP A 573 -8.64 7.98 -14.13
C ASP A 573 -9.32 9.35 -14.37
N ASP A 574 -10.62 9.35 -14.66
CA ASP A 574 -11.43 10.57 -14.75
C ASP A 574 -11.58 11.23 -13.36
N ASP A 575 -11.55 10.44 -12.28
CA ASP A 575 -11.65 10.95 -10.89
C ASP A 575 -10.36 11.63 -10.41
N ALA A 576 -9.31 11.64 -11.22
CA ALA A 576 -8.12 12.49 -11.02
C ALA A 576 -8.40 13.97 -11.35
N LEU A 577 -9.59 14.32 -11.85
CA LEU A 577 -10.04 15.69 -12.03
C LEU A 577 -10.63 16.25 -10.72
N ILE A 578 -9.94 17.19 -10.10
CA ILE A 578 -10.47 18.00 -8.98
C ILE A 578 -11.12 19.24 -9.58
N GLN A 579 -12.45 19.22 -9.70
CA GLN A 579 -13.22 20.39 -10.15
C GLN A 579 -13.65 21.26 -8.95
N ILE A 580 -13.45 22.57 -9.09
CA ILE A 580 -13.87 23.59 -8.12
C ILE A 580 -14.54 24.74 -8.88
N ASP A 581 -15.80 25.02 -8.55
CA ASP A 581 -16.57 26.13 -9.10
C ASP A 581 -16.21 27.43 -8.35
N MET A 582 -15.62 28.40 -9.05
CA MET A 582 -15.21 29.67 -8.45
C MET A 582 -16.38 30.61 -8.16
N GLY A 583 -17.58 30.36 -8.69
CA GLY A 583 -18.80 31.06 -8.31
C GLY A 583 -19.19 30.85 -6.84
N GLU A 584 -18.82 29.71 -6.24
CA GLU A 584 -19.04 29.44 -4.82
C GLU A 584 -18.13 30.27 -3.89
N PHE A 585 -17.06 30.87 -4.43
CA PHE A 585 -16.01 31.57 -3.68
C PHE A 585 -15.93 33.07 -4.01
N HIS A 586 -17.09 33.71 -4.18
CA HIS A 586 -17.17 35.13 -4.54
C HIS A 586 -16.94 36.07 -3.34
N ASP A 587 -17.10 35.59 -2.11
CA ASP A 587 -16.91 36.36 -0.88
C ASP A 587 -15.69 35.89 -0.07
N ARG A 588 -15.23 36.77 0.83
CA ARG A 588 -14.04 36.53 1.65
C ARG A 588 -14.17 35.32 2.59
N PHE A 589 -15.37 35.08 3.12
CA PHE A 589 -15.59 33.99 4.08
C PHE A 589 -15.61 32.64 3.37
N THR A 590 -16.21 32.57 2.18
CA THR A 590 -16.17 31.34 1.38
C THR A 590 -14.79 31.08 0.80
N ALA A 591 -14.05 32.11 0.38
CA ALA A 591 -12.66 32.01 -0.09
C ALA A 591 -11.72 31.34 0.93
N SER A 592 -11.89 31.61 2.24
CA SER A 592 -11.04 30.97 3.27
C SER A 592 -11.29 29.47 3.40
N ARG A 593 -12.50 28.98 3.09
CA ARG A 593 -12.82 27.53 3.09
C ARG A 593 -12.08 26.76 1.99
N LEU A 594 -11.67 27.42 0.91
CA LEU A 594 -10.93 26.78 -0.18
C LEU A 594 -9.56 26.26 0.28
N PHE A 595 -8.84 27.07 1.05
CA PHE A 595 -7.47 26.78 1.48
C PHE A 595 -7.34 26.38 2.95
N GLY A 596 -8.33 26.72 3.78
CA GLY A 596 -8.38 26.46 5.22
C GLY A 596 -8.53 27.78 5.98
N ALA A 597 -9.42 27.80 6.98
CA ALA A 597 -9.62 28.98 7.79
C ALA A 597 -8.40 29.24 8.71
N PRO A 598 -8.00 30.50 8.94
CA PRO A 598 -6.92 30.81 9.89
C PRO A 598 -7.36 30.59 11.35
N PRO A 599 -6.40 30.48 12.30
CA PRO A 599 -6.71 30.30 13.73
C PRO A 599 -7.70 31.35 14.25
N GLY A 600 -8.76 30.89 14.91
CA GLY A 600 -9.81 31.75 15.50
C GLY A 600 -11.06 31.96 14.64
N TYR A 601 -11.13 31.36 13.45
CA TYR A 601 -12.33 31.35 12.59
C TYR A 601 -13.06 30.00 12.65
N VAL A 602 -14.39 30.02 12.43
CA VAL A 602 -15.21 28.80 12.35
C VAL A 602 -14.72 27.94 11.18
N GLY A 603 -14.47 26.66 11.42
CA GLY A 603 -13.89 25.74 10.43
C GLY A 603 -12.36 25.66 10.46
N TYR A 604 -11.67 26.25 11.45
CA TYR A 604 -10.21 26.09 11.61
C TYR A 604 -9.78 24.61 11.77
N GLU A 605 -10.63 23.79 12.39
CA GLU A 605 -10.36 22.34 12.54
C GLU A 605 -10.59 21.56 11.23
N GLU A 606 -11.30 22.13 10.27
CA GLU A 606 -11.54 21.54 8.94
C GLU A 606 -10.44 22.01 7.97
N GLY A 607 -9.71 21.07 7.36
CA GLY A 607 -8.76 21.41 6.30
C GLY A 607 -9.45 22.07 5.10
N GLY A 608 -8.70 22.84 4.30
CA GLY A 608 -9.28 23.52 3.14
C GLY A 608 -9.77 22.53 2.07
N GLN A 609 -10.83 22.89 1.36
CA GLN A 609 -11.45 22.00 0.37
C GLN A 609 -10.49 21.63 -0.77
N LEU A 610 -9.66 22.56 -1.23
CA LEU A 610 -8.64 22.29 -2.25
C LEU A 610 -7.42 21.60 -1.64
N THR A 611 -6.93 22.12 -0.51
CA THR A 611 -5.71 21.62 0.14
C THR A 611 -5.87 20.16 0.59
N GLU A 612 -7.02 19.77 1.13
CA GLU A 612 -7.33 18.36 1.46
C GLU A 612 -7.42 17.47 0.22
N LYS A 613 -8.11 17.91 -0.83
CA LYS A 613 -8.27 17.12 -2.06
C LYS A 613 -6.93 16.89 -2.75
N VAL A 614 -6.10 17.92 -2.86
CA VAL A 614 -4.77 17.82 -3.47
C VAL A 614 -3.80 17.06 -2.55
N ARG A 615 -3.89 17.18 -1.22
CA ARG A 615 -3.07 16.35 -0.32
C ARG A 615 -3.38 14.86 -0.49
N ARG A 616 -4.66 14.50 -0.67
CA ARG A 616 -5.09 13.11 -0.91
C ARG A 616 -4.79 12.62 -2.34
N LYS A 617 -4.84 13.53 -3.31
CA LYS A 617 -4.58 13.27 -4.73
C LYS A 617 -3.59 14.32 -5.28
N PRO A 618 -2.29 14.23 -4.98
CA PRO A 618 -1.30 15.22 -5.41
C PRO A 618 -1.01 15.17 -6.92
N PHE A 619 -1.46 14.11 -7.58
CA PHE A 619 -1.37 13.88 -9.03
C PHE A 619 -2.76 14.02 -9.61
N SER A 620 -3.11 15.25 -9.96
CA SER A 620 -4.47 15.59 -10.37
C SER A 620 -4.48 16.72 -11.37
N VAL A 621 -5.52 16.76 -12.19
CA VAL A 621 -5.89 17.98 -12.91
C VAL A 621 -6.79 18.78 -11.97
N VAL A 622 -6.40 20.00 -11.62
CA VAL A 622 -7.22 20.91 -10.80
C VAL A 622 -7.87 21.92 -11.74
N LEU A 623 -9.19 21.83 -11.85
CA LEU A 623 -10.01 22.69 -12.69
C LEU A 623 -10.72 23.74 -11.84
N PHE A 624 -10.31 25.00 -12.00
CA PHE A 624 -10.98 26.18 -11.45
C PHE A 624 -11.96 26.71 -12.51
N ASP A 625 -13.24 26.40 -12.34
CA ASP A 625 -14.28 26.79 -13.30
C ASP A 625 -14.74 28.23 -13.04
N GLU A 626 -14.88 29.03 -14.10
CA GLU A 626 -15.34 30.43 -14.06
C GLU A 626 -14.51 31.33 -13.13
N ILE A 627 -13.18 31.29 -13.29
CA ILE A 627 -12.22 31.97 -12.40
C ILE A 627 -12.49 33.47 -12.24
N GLU A 628 -13.10 34.13 -13.23
CA GLU A 628 -13.48 35.54 -13.14
C GLU A 628 -14.47 35.86 -12.00
N LYS A 629 -15.22 34.88 -11.49
CA LYS A 629 -16.18 35.06 -10.39
C LYS A 629 -15.54 34.97 -8.99
N ALA A 630 -14.28 34.53 -8.91
CA ALA A 630 -13.57 34.34 -7.66
C ALA A 630 -13.27 35.66 -6.92
N HIS A 631 -13.27 35.61 -5.59
CA HIS A 631 -12.81 36.69 -4.74
C HIS A 631 -11.29 36.97 -4.92
N GLN A 632 -10.88 38.23 -4.71
CA GLN A 632 -9.49 38.65 -4.96
C GLN A 632 -8.43 37.93 -4.12
N GLU A 633 -8.77 37.52 -2.89
CA GLU A 633 -7.83 36.80 -2.01
C GLU A 633 -7.39 35.45 -2.57
N ILE A 634 -8.21 34.83 -3.43
CA ILE A 634 -7.90 33.52 -4.01
C ILE A 634 -6.72 33.60 -4.96
N TYR A 635 -6.61 34.69 -5.73
CA TYR A 635 -5.50 34.89 -6.66
C TYR A 635 -4.15 34.97 -5.97
N ASN A 636 -4.08 35.55 -4.76
CA ASN A 636 -2.83 35.63 -4.00
C ASN A 636 -2.32 34.25 -3.59
N SER A 637 -3.23 33.39 -3.11
CA SER A 637 -2.89 32.00 -2.79
C SER A 637 -2.55 31.19 -4.04
N LEU A 638 -3.27 31.41 -5.15
CA LEU A 638 -2.97 30.75 -6.42
C LEU A 638 -1.62 31.18 -7.02
N LEU A 639 -1.20 32.44 -6.82
CA LEU A 639 0.13 32.90 -7.22
C LEU A 639 1.23 32.09 -6.52
N GLN A 640 1.09 31.87 -5.20
CA GLN A 640 2.02 31.03 -4.44
C GLN A 640 2.06 29.61 -5.01
N VAL A 641 0.90 29.03 -5.34
CA VAL A 641 0.83 27.70 -5.97
C VAL A 641 1.53 27.69 -7.35
N LEU A 642 1.32 28.71 -8.18
CA LEU A 642 1.89 28.80 -9.53
C LEU A 642 3.42 29.06 -9.54
N GLU A 643 3.95 29.66 -8.47
CA GLU A 643 5.38 29.98 -8.30
C GLU A 643 6.16 28.86 -7.60
N ASP A 644 5.69 28.42 -6.43
CA ASP A 644 6.42 27.50 -5.56
C ASP A 644 5.90 26.07 -5.62
N GLY A 645 4.79 25.84 -6.34
CA GLY A 645 4.15 24.53 -6.43
C GLY A 645 3.73 24.00 -5.06
N ARG A 646 3.55 24.88 -4.07
CA ARG A 646 3.23 24.52 -2.70
C ARG A 646 2.29 25.54 -2.09
N LEU A 647 1.43 25.08 -1.20
CA LEU A 647 0.56 25.94 -0.42
C LEU A 647 0.51 25.46 1.01
N THR A 648 0.63 26.38 1.96
CA THR A 648 0.43 26.07 3.38
C THR A 648 -1.01 26.38 3.76
N ASP A 649 -1.72 25.40 4.31
CA ASP A 649 -3.09 25.58 4.78
C ASP A 649 -3.16 26.39 6.09
N GLY A 650 -4.38 26.69 6.54
CA GLY A 650 -4.61 27.42 7.79
C GLY A 650 -4.07 26.72 9.05
N GLN A 651 -3.82 25.41 9.00
CA GLN A 651 -3.27 24.60 10.08
C GLN A 651 -1.73 24.51 10.05
N GLY A 652 -1.09 25.14 9.04
CA GLY A 652 0.36 25.10 8.87
C GLY A 652 0.86 23.87 8.10
N ARG A 653 -0.03 23.05 7.52
CA ARG A 653 0.37 21.89 6.71
C ARG A 653 0.68 22.34 5.29
N THR A 654 1.81 21.90 4.75
CA THR A 654 2.19 22.21 3.37
C THR A 654 1.64 21.14 2.42
N VAL A 655 0.93 21.59 1.38
CA VAL A 655 0.38 20.76 0.30
C VAL A 655 1.20 21.00 -0.96
N ASP A 656 1.58 19.93 -1.65
CA ASP A 656 2.40 19.98 -2.87
C ASP A 656 1.52 19.91 -4.13
N PHE A 657 1.73 20.86 -5.04
CA PHE A 657 1.06 21.05 -6.32
C PHE A 657 1.99 20.81 -7.52
N LYS A 658 3.27 20.47 -7.34
CA LYS A 658 4.24 20.28 -8.43
C LYS A 658 3.79 19.23 -9.45
N ASN A 659 3.08 18.21 -8.97
CA ASN A 659 2.55 17.14 -9.81
C ASN A 659 1.10 17.36 -10.28
N THR A 660 0.57 18.57 -10.10
CA THR A 660 -0.76 18.94 -10.56
C THR A 660 -0.72 19.69 -11.88
N VAL A 661 -1.76 19.54 -12.68
CA VAL A 661 -2.03 20.42 -13.83
C VAL A 661 -3.16 21.36 -13.45
N LEU A 662 -2.88 22.67 -13.44
CA LEU A 662 -3.85 23.70 -13.09
C LEU A 662 -4.52 24.22 -14.35
N ILE A 663 -5.84 24.17 -14.38
CA ILE A 663 -6.66 24.69 -15.48
C ILE A 663 -7.64 25.69 -14.92
N PHE A 664 -7.64 26.90 -15.47
CA PHE A 664 -8.59 27.96 -15.12
C PHE A 664 -9.51 28.18 -16.31
N THR A 665 -10.82 27.94 -16.17
CA THR A 665 -11.76 28.28 -17.25
C THR A 665 -12.23 29.71 -17.11
N SER A 666 -12.47 30.37 -18.25
CA SER A 666 -13.08 31.69 -18.27
C SER A 666 -14.04 31.86 -19.43
N ASN A 667 -15.13 32.60 -19.18
CA ASN A 667 -16.08 33.03 -20.21
C ASN A 667 -15.87 34.51 -20.60
N LEU A 668 -14.77 35.15 -20.16
CA LEU A 668 -14.48 36.54 -20.49
C LEU A 668 -14.27 36.75 -22.00
N GLY A 669 -14.84 37.83 -22.53
CA GLY A 669 -14.69 38.24 -23.93
C GLY A 669 -15.59 37.50 -24.94
N THR A 670 -16.51 36.62 -24.49
CA THR A 670 -17.29 35.75 -25.39
C THR A 670 -18.72 36.25 -25.69
N SER A 671 -19.24 37.20 -24.91
CA SER A 671 -20.64 37.68 -24.98
C SER A 671 -20.97 38.51 -26.22
N ASP A 672 -19.99 39.24 -26.78
CA ASP A 672 -20.17 40.01 -28.01
C ASP A 672 -19.98 39.14 -29.27
N ILE A 673 -19.31 37.99 -29.12
CA ILE A 673 -18.96 37.08 -30.22
C ILE A 673 -20.19 36.28 -30.65
N SER A 674 -20.99 35.80 -29.70
CA SER A 674 -22.25 35.11 -29.99
C SER A 674 -23.30 36.01 -30.66
N LYS A 675 -23.24 37.33 -30.45
CA LYS A 675 -24.14 38.31 -31.07
C LYS A 675 -23.74 38.72 -32.50
N ALA A 676 -22.45 38.68 -32.82
CA ALA A 676 -21.94 39.12 -34.12
C ALA A 676 -22.29 38.16 -35.28
N VAL A 677 -22.58 36.89 -34.99
CA VAL A 677 -22.90 35.88 -36.01
C VAL A 677 -24.32 36.06 -36.59
N GLY A 678 -25.22 36.76 -35.90
CA GLY A 678 -26.62 36.95 -36.32
C GLY A 678 -26.90 38.10 -37.30
N LEU A 679 -25.93 38.98 -37.56
CA LEU A 679 -26.09 40.13 -38.47
C LEU A 679 -25.38 39.82 -39.80
N GLY A 680 -26.15 39.25 -40.73
CA GLY A 680 -25.65 38.81 -42.02
C GLY A 680 -25.11 39.93 -42.90
N PHE A 681 -23.82 40.22 -42.81
CA PHE A 681 -23.02 40.91 -43.84
C PHE A 681 -21.54 40.59 -43.62
N THR A 682 -21.09 39.41 -44.11
CA THR A 682 -19.74 39.11 -44.67
C THR A 682 -19.56 37.59 -44.79
N GLN A 683 -19.89 37.03 -45.96
CA GLN A 683 -19.40 35.71 -46.37
C GLN A 683 -17.93 35.86 -46.78
N GLY A 684 -17.01 35.66 -45.83
CA GLY A 684 -15.58 35.61 -46.12
C GLY A 684 -14.70 35.87 -44.90
N GLY A 685 -14.16 34.79 -44.30
CA GLY A 685 -12.98 34.87 -43.42
C GLY A 685 -13.13 34.19 -42.06
N GLY A 686 -13.09 32.86 -42.02
CA GLY A 686 -13.01 32.10 -40.76
C GLY A 686 -11.72 32.39 -39.96
N GLU A 687 -10.57 32.51 -40.63
CA GLU A 687 -9.28 32.79 -39.98
C GLU A 687 -9.19 34.20 -39.38
N ASN A 688 -9.67 35.21 -40.10
CA ASN A 688 -9.63 36.61 -39.66
C ASN A 688 -10.52 36.87 -38.43
N ASN A 689 -11.54 36.02 -38.22
CA ASN A 689 -12.45 36.12 -37.07
C ASN A 689 -11.85 35.48 -35.80
N TYR A 690 -11.10 34.38 -35.95
CA TYR A 690 -10.43 33.71 -34.83
C TYR A 690 -9.31 34.57 -34.23
N GLU A 691 -8.44 35.18 -35.05
CA GLU A 691 -7.37 36.05 -34.55
C GLU A 691 -7.93 37.28 -33.80
N ARG A 692 -9.00 37.88 -34.33
CA ARG A 692 -9.72 38.98 -33.66
C ARG A 692 -10.33 38.55 -32.34
N MET A 693 -10.96 37.37 -32.30
CA MET A 693 -11.48 36.80 -31.06
C MET A 693 -10.36 36.58 -30.04
N LYS A 694 -9.25 35.97 -30.45
CA LYS A 694 -8.10 35.70 -29.59
C LYS A 694 -7.54 36.99 -28.99
N GLN A 695 -7.35 38.03 -29.80
CA GLN A 695 -6.91 39.35 -29.32
C GLN A 695 -7.90 39.94 -28.32
N LYS A 696 -9.20 39.91 -28.61
CA LYS A 696 -10.23 40.42 -27.71
C LYS A 696 -10.27 39.69 -26.36
N VAL A 697 -10.16 38.36 -26.39
CA VAL A 697 -10.07 37.54 -25.17
C VAL A 697 -8.82 37.93 -24.38
N HIS A 698 -7.66 38.05 -25.02
CA HIS A 698 -6.44 38.50 -24.33
C HIS A 698 -6.58 39.89 -23.70
N ASP A 699 -7.23 40.83 -24.37
CA ASP A 699 -7.43 42.19 -23.84
C ASP A 699 -8.38 42.19 -22.64
N GLU A 700 -9.46 41.42 -22.67
CA GLU A 700 -10.37 41.27 -21.52
C GLU A 700 -9.69 40.56 -20.34
N LEU A 701 -8.90 39.51 -20.59
CA LEU A 701 -8.10 38.85 -19.55
C LEU A 701 -7.12 39.83 -18.89
N LYS A 702 -6.46 40.71 -19.66
CA LYS A 702 -5.55 41.73 -19.11
C LYS A 702 -6.25 42.83 -18.30
N LYS A 703 -7.51 43.13 -18.60
CA LYS A 703 -8.31 44.08 -17.82
C LYS A 703 -8.75 43.47 -16.50
N HIS A 704 -9.12 42.19 -16.51
CA HIS A 704 -9.65 41.52 -15.33
C HIS A 704 -8.55 41.00 -14.39
N PHE A 705 -7.50 40.38 -14.94
CA PHE A 705 -6.42 39.77 -14.18
C PHE A 705 -5.19 40.67 -14.14
N ARG A 706 -4.51 40.69 -12.99
CA ARG A 706 -3.23 41.40 -12.84
C ARG A 706 -2.16 40.75 -13.73
N PRO A 707 -1.22 41.52 -14.29
CA PRO A 707 -0.12 40.97 -15.09
C PRO A 707 0.69 39.89 -14.37
N GLU A 708 0.84 40.02 -13.05
CA GLU A 708 1.50 39.03 -12.19
C GLU A 708 0.90 37.63 -12.34
N PHE A 709 -0.44 37.52 -12.33
CA PHE A 709 -1.11 36.23 -12.47
C PHE A 709 -0.91 35.65 -13.88
N LEU A 710 -1.14 36.45 -14.92
CA LEU A 710 -1.02 36.01 -16.31
C LEU A 710 0.41 35.55 -16.66
N ASN A 711 1.44 36.22 -16.12
CA ASN A 711 2.84 35.87 -16.36
C ASN A 711 3.26 34.54 -15.70
N ARG A 712 2.45 33.98 -14.78
CA ARG A 712 2.68 32.67 -14.15
C ARG A 712 1.91 31.53 -14.80
N ILE A 713 1.06 31.83 -15.77
CA ILE A 713 0.38 30.83 -16.59
C ILE A 713 1.30 30.40 -17.74
N ASP A 714 1.38 29.10 -18.02
CA ASP A 714 2.23 28.60 -19.11
C ASP A 714 1.66 28.96 -20.48
N ASP A 715 0.33 28.87 -20.64
CA ASP A 715 -0.35 29.22 -21.90
C ASP A 715 -1.81 29.64 -21.70
N ILE A 716 -2.30 30.51 -22.59
CA ILE A 716 -3.70 30.93 -22.66
C ILE A 716 -4.31 30.34 -23.92
N ILE A 717 -5.22 29.39 -23.71
CA ILE A 717 -5.82 28.60 -24.76
C ILE A 717 -7.22 29.13 -25.06
N VAL A 718 -7.44 29.57 -26.30
CA VAL A 718 -8.71 30.13 -26.74
C VAL A 718 -9.48 29.10 -27.56
N PHE A 719 -10.62 28.67 -27.03
CA PHE A 719 -11.53 27.73 -27.66
C PHE A 719 -12.46 28.46 -28.63
N HIS A 720 -12.66 27.88 -29.80
CA HIS A 720 -13.58 28.41 -30.81
C HIS A 720 -14.97 27.75 -30.70
N GLN A 721 -15.96 28.36 -31.35
CA GLN A 721 -17.27 27.72 -31.49
C GLN A 721 -17.16 26.45 -32.34
N LEU A 722 -18.03 25.49 -32.04
CA LEU A 722 -18.08 24.23 -32.77
C LEU A 722 -18.84 24.43 -34.08
N THR A 723 -18.29 23.90 -35.16
CA THR A 723 -18.91 23.84 -36.48
C THR A 723 -20.00 22.78 -36.51
N GLN A 724 -20.90 22.87 -37.50
CA GLN A 724 -21.96 21.89 -37.67
C GLN A 724 -21.43 20.46 -37.86
N ASP A 725 -20.33 20.30 -38.60
CA ASP A 725 -19.69 19.00 -38.83
C ASP A 725 -19.09 18.42 -37.54
N GLU A 726 -18.46 19.25 -36.70
CA GLU A 726 -17.97 18.85 -35.38
C GLU A 726 -19.14 18.43 -34.45
N ILE A 727 -20.30 19.08 -34.57
CA ILE A 727 -21.49 18.69 -33.79
C ILE A 727 -22.04 17.34 -34.24
N ILE A 728 -22.04 17.06 -35.54
CA ILE A 728 -22.43 15.75 -36.08
C ILE A 728 -21.49 14.65 -35.56
N GLN A 729 -20.17 14.90 -35.55
CA GLN A 729 -19.21 13.96 -34.96
C GLN A 729 -19.45 13.74 -33.46
N MET A 730 -19.88 14.78 -32.73
CA MET A 730 -20.23 14.63 -31.30
C MET A 730 -21.46 13.75 -31.09
N VAL A 731 -22.45 13.83 -32.00
CA VAL A 731 -23.60 12.91 -31.98
C VAL A 731 -23.12 11.46 -32.09
N ASP A 732 -22.21 11.18 -33.01
CA ASP A 732 -21.65 9.83 -33.20
C ASP A 732 -20.97 9.31 -31.93
N LEU A 733 -20.15 10.15 -31.29
CA LEU A 733 -19.46 9.80 -30.05
C LEU A 733 -20.45 9.52 -28.91
N MET A 734 -21.47 10.36 -28.74
CA MET A 734 -22.49 10.18 -27.69
C MET A 734 -23.35 8.95 -27.92
N ILE A 735 -23.74 8.70 -29.17
CA ILE A 735 -24.57 7.56 -29.57
C ILE A 735 -23.82 6.23 -29.42
N GLY A 736 -22.50 6.21 -29.61
CA GLY A 736 -21.68 5.02 -29.34
C GLY A 736 -21.90 4.44 -27.93
N ARG A 737 -22.21 5.29 -26.93
CA ARG A 737 -22.55 4.85 -25.57
C ARG A 737 -23.85 4.06 -25.52
N VAL A 738 -24.90 4.55 -26.20
CA VAL A 738 -26.19 3.88 -26.33
C VAL A 738 -26.04 2.57 -27.10
N GLY A 739 -25.25 2.58 -28.17
CA GLY A 739 -24.91 1.38 -28.93
C GLY A 739 -24.24 0.29 -28.08
N ASN A 740 -23.31 0.65 -27.20
CA ASN A 740 -22.68 -0.31 -26.28
C ASN A 740 -23.66 -0.89 -25.25
N GLN A 741 -24.63 -0.11 -24.77
CA GLN A 741 -25.70 -0.62 -23.89
C GLN A 741 -26.63 -1.59 -24.64
N LEU A 742 -26.90 -1.33 -25.93
CA LEU A 742 -27.71 -2.21 -26.76
C LEU A 742 -26.99 -3.52 -27.11
N LYS A 743 -25.67 -3.50 -27.29
CA LYS A 743 -24.88 -4.72 -27.50
C LYS A 743 -25.04 -5.72 -26.36
N ALA A 744 -25.17 -5.26 -25.12
CA ALA A 744 -25.41 -6.13 -23.97
C ALA A 744 -26.78 -6.85 -24.02
N LYS A 745 -27.72 -6.36 -24.85
CA LYS A 745 -29.02 -6.97 -25.13
C LYS A 745 -29.06 -7.72 -26.48
N ASP A 746 -27.89 -8.00 -27.06
CA ASP A 746 -27.74 -8.58 -28.41
C ASP A 746 -28.41 -7.74 -29.52
N MET A 747 -28.39 -6.41 -29.37
CA MET A 747 -28.91 -5.48 -30.36
C MET A 747 -27.79 -4.57 -30.87
N ALA A 748 -27.94 -4.08 -32.10
CA ALA A 748 -27.08 -3.06 -32.67
C ALA A 748 -27.91 -1.84 -33.09
N MET A 749 -27.28 -0.67 -33.22
CA MET A 749 -27.96 0.55 -33.66
C MET A 749 -27.10 1.33 -34.64
N GLU A 750 -27.74 1.88 -35.66
CA GLU A 750 -27.13 2.75 -36.66
C GLU A 750 -28.04 3.95 -36.94
N LEU A 751 -27.46 5.14 -37.03
CA LEU A 751 -28.18 6.38 -37.35
C LEU A 751 -27.89 6.77 -38.79
N THR A 752 -28.94 7.11 -39.54
CA THR A 752 -28.77 7.69 -40.88
C THR A 752 -28.10 9.07 -40.80
N PRO A 753 -27.41 9.52 -41.87
CA PRO A 753 -26.85 10.88 -41.92
C PRO A 753 -27.89 11.97 -41.65
N LYS A 754 -29.15 11.75 -42.07
CA LYS A 754 -30.27 12.65 -41.79
C LYS A 754 -30.60 12.68 -40.29
N ALA A 755 -30.70 11.53 -39.64
CA ALA A 755 -30.92 11.47 -38.19
C ALA A 755 -29.82 12.20 -37.41
N LYS A 756 -28.55 12.00 -37.79
CA LYS A 756 -27.42 12.69 -37.16
C LYS A 756 -27.50 14.21 -37.34
N ALA A 757 -27.79 14.67 -38.56
CA ALA A 757 -27.90 16.10 -38.85
C ALA A 757 -29.07 16.76 -38.10
N LEU A 758 -30.21 16.08 -37.97
CA LEU A 758 -31.34 16.60 -37.19
C LEU A 758 -31.02 16.66 -35.69
N LEU A 759 -30.38 15.64 -35.13
CA LEU A 759 -29.93 15.64 -33.74
C LEU A 759 -28.93 16.76 -33.47
N ALA A 760 -27.95 16.96 -34.37
CA ALA A 760 -26.99 18.04 -34.28
C ALA A 760 -27.68 19.41 -34.29
N LYS A 761 -28.68 19.60 -35.17
CA LYS A 761 -29.42 20.86 -35.28
C LYS A 761 -30.32 21.15 -34.08
N ARG A 762 -31.05 20.14 -33.58
CA ARG A 762 -31.92 20.27 -32.39
C ARG A 762 -31.14 20.34 -31.08
N GLY A 763 -29.94 19.75 -31.03
CA GLY A 763 -29.10 19.68 -29.85
C GLY A 763 -28.04 20.77 -29.74
N PHE A 764 -27.92 21.64 -30.75
CA PHE A 764 -27.03 22.79 -30.74
C PHE A 764 -27.78 24.08 -30.39
N ASP A 765 -27.19 24.84 -29.47
CA ASP A 765 -27.64 26.19 -29.13
C ASP A 765 -26.47 27.17 -29.29
N PRO A 766 -26.63 28.31 -30.01
CA PRO A 766 -25.53 29.27 -30.21
C PRO A 766 -24.93 29.88 -28.93
N VAL A 767 -25.68 29.87 -27.82
CA VAL A 767 -25.27 30.39 -26.51
C VAL A 767 -24.76 29.28 -25.60
N LEU A 768 -25.43 28.14 -25.58
CA LEU A 768 -25.12 27.00 -24.69
C LEU A 768 -24.19 25.96 -25.33
N GLY A 769 -23.86 26.11 -26.61
CA GLY A 769 -23.06 25.17 -27.39
C GLY A 769 -23.74 23.80 -27.52
N ALA A 770 -22.96 22.73 -27.42
CA ALA A 770 -23.47 21.35 -27.49
C ALA A 770 -24.00 20.80 -26.16
N ARG A 771 -24.17 21.63 -25.12
CA ARG A 771 -24.70 21.19 -23.81
C ARG A 771 -26.10 20.54 -23.91
N PRO A 772 -27.05 21.04 -24.73
CA PRO A 772 -28.36 20.42 -24.86
C PRO A 772 -28.34 19.05 -25.55
N LEU A 773 -27.30 18.75 -26.34
CA LEU A 773 -27.22 17.58 -27.21
C LEU A 773 -27.49 16.25 -26.49
N ARG A 774 -26.93 16.06 -25.29
CA ARG A 774 -27.17 14.85 -24.48
C ARG A 774 -28.65 14.69 -24.14
N ARG A 775 -29.31 15.78 -23.75
CA ARG A 775 -30.74 15.75 -23.40
C ARG A 775 -31.61 15.51 -24.63
N THR A 776 -31.21 16.05 -25.78
CA THR A 776 -31.87 15.79 -27.06
C THR A 776 -31.75 14.32 -27.45
N ILE A 777 -30.56 13.72 -27.35
CA ILE A 777 -30.36 12.29 -27.61
C ILE A 777 -31.18 11.44 -26.65
N GLN A 778 -31.18 11.76 -25.35
CA GLN A 778 -31.97 11.03 -24.36
C GLN A 778 -33.46 11.04 -24.73
N ARG A 779 -34.02 12.23 -24.98
CA ARG A 779 -35.46 12.40 -25.28
C ARG A 779 -35.88 11.80 -26.62
N GLU A 780 -35.10 12.04 -27.66
CA GLU A 780 -35.49 11.70 -29.04
C GLU A 780 -35.09 10.26 -29.41
N ILE A 781 -34.02 9.73 -28.80
CA ILE A 781 -33.46 8.41 -29.12
C ILE A 781 -33.69 7.43 -27.98
N GLU A 782 -33.14 7.67 -26.78
CA GLU A 782 -33.13 6.69 -25.69
C GLU A 782 -34.55 6.39 -25.17
N ASP A 783 -35.38 7.42 -24.97
CA ASP A 783 -36.74 7.27 -24.45
C ASP A 783 -37.62 6.48 -25.46
N GLN A 784 -37.59 6.86 -26.75
CA GLN A 784 -38.36 6.16 -27.78
C GLN A 784 -37.88 4.72 -28.00
N LEU A 785 -36.56 4.50 -28.00
CA LEU A 785 -35.99 3.17 -28.15
C LEU A 785 -36.33 2.28 -26.94
N SER A 786 -36.38 2.84 -25.74
CA SER A 786 -36.80 2.14 -24.53
C SER A 786 -38.27 1.72 -24.60
N GLU A 787 -39.17 2.62 -25.02
CA GLU A 787 -40.58 2.31 -25.23
C GLU A 787 -40.76 1.17 -26.25
N LYS A 788 -40.09 1.25 -27.40
CA LYS A 788 -40.17 0.22 -28.46
C LYS A 788 -39.65 -1.15 -28.04
N ILE A 789 -38.61 -1.19 -27.20
CA ILE A 789 -38.12 -2.45 -26.62
C ILE A 789 -39.14 -3.00 -25.59
N LEU A 790 -39.74 -2.14 -24.77
CA LEU A 790 -40.73 -2.55 -23.76
C LEU A 790 -42.04 -3.05 -24.39
N PHE A 791 -42.43 -2.51 -25.55
CA PHE A 791 -43.57 -2.97 -26.34
C PHE A 791 -43.24 -4.17 -27.26
N GLU A 792 -42.02 -4.73 -27.16
CA GLU A 792 -41.54 -5.86 -27.97
C GLU A 792 -41.54 -5.60 -29.50
N GLU A 793 -41.54 -4.33 -29.92
CA GLU A 793 -41.41 -3.94 -31.33
C GLU A 793 -39.97 -4.12 -31.83
N LEU A 794 -39.00 -3.96 -30.93
CA LEU A 794 -37.57 -4.18 -31.16
C LEU A 794 -37.04 -5.22 -30.18
N GLY A 795 -36.22 -6.15 -30.66
CA GLY A 795 -35.77 -7.28 -29.84
C GLY A 795 -34.35 -7.78 -30.16
N PRO A 796 -33.88 -8.79 -29.40
CA PRO A 796 -32.55 -9.38 -29.56
C PRO A 796 -32.29 -9.89 -30.98
N GLY A 797 -31.04 -9.77 -31.44
CA GLY A 797 -30.61 -10.17 -32.78
C GLY A 797 -30.98 -9.16 -33.88
N GLN A 798 -31.44 -7.95 -33.54
CA GLN A 798 -31.79 -6.91 -34.50
C GLN A 798 -30.75 -5.78 -34.57
N LEU A 799 -30.58 -5.24 -35.79
CA LEU A 799 -29.95 -3.96 -36.08
C LEU A 799 -31.06 -2.91 -36.19
N VAL A 800 -31.08 -1.98 -35.23
CA VAL A 800 -32.02 -0.85 -35.18
C VAL A 800 -31.48 0.28 -36.05
N THR A 801 -32.14 0.55 -37.16
CA THR A 801 -31.84 1.73 -38.00
C THR A 801 -32.73 2.88 -37.55
N VAL A 802 -32.10 3.99 -37.18
CA VAL A 802 -32.76 5.24 -36.77
C VAL A 802 -32.72 6.22 -37.94
N ASP A 803 -33.89 6.63 -38.41
CA ASP A 803 -34.05 7.60 -39.50
C ASP A 803 -35.01 8.73 -39.11
N VAL A 804 -35.26 9.66 -40.04
CA VAL A 804 -36.13 10.82 -39.85
C VAL A 804 -37.18 10.89 -40.95
N GLU A 805 -38.45 10.99 -40.56
CA GLU A 805 -39.57 11.34 -41.43
C GLU A 805 -39.92 12.83 -41.35
N ASN A 806 -40.56 13.35 -42.40
CA ASN A 806 -41.02 14.74 -42.51
C ASN A 806 -39.91 15.80 -42.40
N TRP A 807 -38.71 15.45 -42.87
CA TRP A 807 -37.60 16.40 -42.96
C TRP A 807 -36.84 16.26 -44.29
N ASP A 808 -36.75 17.38 -45.01
CA ASP A 808 -36.05 17.51 -46.29
C ASP A 808 -34.55 17.77 -46.13
N GLY A 809 -34.08 17.95 -44.89
CA GLY A 809 -32.69 18.31 -44.56
C GLY A 809 -32.47 19.82 -44.41
N GLU A 810 -33.49 20.63 -44.71
CA GLU A 810 -33.46 22.09 -44.59
C GLU A 810 -34.47 22.57 -43.50
N GLY A 811 -34.34 23.79 -42.97
CA GLY A 811 -35.23 24.29 -41.90
C GLY A 811 -35.02 23.69 -40.49
N GLN A 812 -35.75 24.19 -39.47
CA GLN A 812 -35.58 23.75 -38.07
C GLN A 812 -36.13 22.34 -37.78
N GLY A 813 -36.88 21.77 -38.73
CA GLY A 813 -37.42 20.42 -38.62
C GLY A 813 -38.39 20.26 -37.45
N GLU A 814 -39.25 21.25 -37.17
CA GLU A 814 -40.18 21.22 -36.03
C GLU A 814 -41.17 20.04 -36.13
N ASP A 815 -41.59 19.67 -37.34
CA ASP A 815 -42.50 18.55 -37.62
C ASP A 815 -41.77 17.22 -37.88
N ALA A 816 -40.43 17.20 -37.81
CA ALA A 816 -39.63 16.01 -38.10
C ALA A 816 -39.75 14.97 -36.97
N VAL A 817 -39.91 13.70 -37.32
CA VAL A 817 -40.10 12.61 -36.35
C VAL A 817 -39.03 11.55 -36.57
N PHE A 818 -38.37 11.13 -35.49
CA PHE A 818 -37.43 10.01 -35.53
C PHE A 818 -38.18 8.69 -35.66
N THR A 819 -37.73 7.84 -36.56
CA THR A 819 -38.29 6.50 -36.79
C THR A 819 -37.26 5.43 -36.49
N PHE A 820 -37.73 4.29 -35.99
CA PHE A 820 -36.89 3.19 -35.55
C PHE A 820 -37.35 1.91 -36.25
N SER A 821 -36.46 1.28 -37.00
CA SER A 821 -36.75 0.04 -37.72
C SER A 821 -35.76 -1.05 -37.32
N GLY A 822 -36.28 -2.19 -36.86
CA GLY A 822 -35.47 -3.36 -36.52
C GLY A 822 -35.36 -4.31 -37.70
N ALA A 823 -34.16 -4.49 -38.23
CA ALA A 823 -33.85 -5.54 -39.20
C ALA A 823 -33.06 -6.67 -38.53
N ARG A 824 -33.18 -7.91 -38.99
CA ARG A 824 -32.34 -9.00 -38.46
C ARG A 824 -30.87 -8.66 -38.72
N LYS A 825 -30.05 -8.70 -37.67
CA LYS A 825 -28.63 -8.37 -37.77
C LYS A 825 -27.99 -9.28 -38.82
N PRO A 826 -27.24 -8.74 -39.80
CA PRO A 826 -26.50 -9.58 -40.73
C PRO A 826 -25.55 -10.47 -39.93
N VAL A 827 -25.52 -11.77 -40.25
CA VAL A 827 -24.56 -12.71 -39.67
C VAL A 827 -23.19 -12.22 -40.13
N GLU A 828 -22.36 -11.73 -39.19
CA GLU A 828 -20.94 -11.51 -39.47
C GLU A 828 -20.36 -12.85 -39.90
N VAL A 829 -20.11 -13.00 -41.20
CA VAL A 829 -19.21 -14.03 -41.70
C VAL A 829 -17.85 -13.63 -41.14
N ALA A 830 -17.36 -14.36 -40.15
CA ALA A 830 -16.02 -14.15 -39.61
C ALA A 830 -15.05 -14.04 -40.79
N GLU A 831 -14.39 -12.88 -40.92
CA GLU A 831 -13.26 -12.76 -41.83
C GLU A 831 -12.28 -13.88 -41.51
N PRO A 832 -11.80 -14.65 -42.50
CA PRO A 832 -10.80 -15.66 -42.23
C PRO A 832 -9.57 -14.97 -41.64
N ASP A 833 -9.21 -15.43 -40.46
CA ASP A 833 -8.05 -15.02 -39.68
C ASP A 833 -6.82 -14.84 -40.59
N LEU A 834 -6.43 -13.59 -40.82
CA LEU A 834 -5.24 -13.22 -41.61
C LEU A 834 -3.92 -13.68 -40.94
N ALA A 835 -3.98 -14.42 -39.84
CA ALA A 835 -2.84 -15.12 -39.25
C ALA A 835 -2.44 -16.43 -39.99
N GLN A 836 -3.20 -16.92 -40.98
CA GLN A 836 -2.85 -18.15 -41.74
C GLN A 836 -2.30 -17.93 -43.17
N ALA A 837 -1.97 -16.69 -43.57
CA ALA A 837 -1.36 -16.42 -44.88
C ALA A 837 0.19 -16.33 -44.86
N GLY A 838 0.86 -16.94 -43.88
CA GLY A 838 2.33 -16.92 -43.73
C GLY A 838 3.07 -18.23 -44.05
N ALA A 839 2.37 -19.32 -44.38
CA ALA A 839 3.00 -20.63 -44.58
C ALA A 839 2.61 -21.25 -45.92
N GLY A 840 3.13 -20.68 -47.02
CA GLY A 840 2.85 -21.20 -48.36
C GLY A 840 3.64 -20.50 -49.45
N GLY A 841 4.97 -20.59 -49.40
CA GLY A 841 5.83 -19.92 -50.38
C GLY A 841 7.27 -20.42 -50.39
N ALA A 842 7.50 -21.74 -50.31
CA ALA A 842 8.77 -22.31 -50.72
C ALA A 842 8.78 -22.44 -52.26
N GLY A 843 9.34 -21.44 -52.94
CA GLY A 843 9.63 -21.53 -54.37
C GLY A 843 10.68 -22.60 -54.66
N PRO A 844 10.61 -23.29 -55.82
CA PRO A 844 11.57 -24.33 -56.15
C PRO A 844 12.92 -23.70 -56.52
N ALA A 845 13.99 -24.30 -56.00
CA ALA A 845 15.32 -24.09 -56.50
C ALA A 845 15.47 -24.73 -57.90
N ALA A 846 15.99 -23.98 -58.88
CA ALA A 846 16.98 -24.45 -59.86
C ALA A 846 17.34 -23.36 -60.88
N GLU A 847 18.66 -23.22 -61.06
CA GLU A 847 19.45 -22.63 -62.18
C GLU A 847 19.48 -21.12 -62.40
#